data_AF-A0AAD7K3Q1-F1
#
_entry.id   AF-A0AAD7K3Q1-F1
#
_cell.length_a   1.000
_cell.length_b   1.000
_cell.length_c   1.000
_cell.angle_alpha   90.00
_cell.angle_beta   90.00
_cell.angle_gamma   90.00
#
_symmetry.space_group_name_H-M   'P 1'
#
loop_
_entity.id
_entity.type
_entity.pdbx_description
1 polymer ?
#
loop_
_entity_poly.entity_id
_entity_poly.type
_entity_poly.pdbx_seq_one_letter_code
_entity_poly.pdbx_strand_id
1 'polypeptide(L)'
;MHAIWRLLLDDEFLEAYEHGIVIECQDGVFRRFYPRIFTYSADYPEKVLLATIRNLGKAPCPRCYLPKADIPDLGTVHDTKKRETLARTDTHVKDGTLTRIRKWIYEAGCVVTSTTFDFWLLARSWTPTSNAFSDRLSKFGFNPFKMLVPDFMHEFELGVFKAFFIHLLRILHTQGENAVNTLNRRFRLIPTFGRSTIRRFTQNTSALKKMAAWNYQSLLLCSIPVIEGLLPEPYNSEIIEVLFSLAEWHSLAKLKLHTDPTIGLLGSATREVGCLLRRFKRVICPDFSTKELPSEEAARGRRQAKKKAAKGKVPLKTTPQKKEYSLLTYKLHSLGDYVASILWFGTTDSYSTQPGELEHRRVKRFYARTNKNLAVRQMTLLERRETSLLRMARRARISAQRLGGTTPTPVPQGHKQKLKKASTYVPFSESEALPYTTPEQHHHISPSRNTSLHLSSWLSTNRDDPATTDFLPKLQEHLLGRLTHPEWSGDGNEFTAAERFRLSLKNHRMYVHKILRVNYTTYDVRRGQDCLNPRTHSDIMYLAPEEDASHPYSYAQVIGVFHVDIVNTAPGANPVPQLMEFLWVRRYRLDPTWRAGFKRKHLYRLEFLPDSDPDAFGFLNPDEVIRGAHIIPAFAYGTTEDVLDSSSIGRLPRDGLTEDEDWRYYHVNFFVDCDMYMRYVGGGVGHYQVEIPEEEQPPVASEEDEDEGIDSPIPESPPTAPGNAEPLPDRPRSQNSDKSRSDSSSSSAGSDSSDSEGDDSEEDKEDSDLDLGPEDGDGCLEEEVEEGYAPL
;
A
#
# COMPACT_ATOMS: atom_id res chain seq x y z
N MET A 1 30.75 0.63 7.69
CA MET A 1 29.84 1.78 7.53
C MET A 1 30.54 3.11 7.83
N HIS A 2 30.77 3.52 9.08
CA HIS A 2 31.41 4.81 9.40
C HIS A 2 32.78 5.05 8.74
N ALA A 3 33.61 4.00 8.60
CA ALA A 3 34.87 4.12 7.86
C ALA A 3 34.67 4.50 6.38
N ILE A 4 33.62 3.97 5.73
CA ILE A 4 33.27 4.33 4.35
C ILE A 4 32.76 5.77 4.29
N TRP A 5 31.90 6.16 5.23
CA TRP A 5 31.43 7.55 5.31
C TRP A 5 32.56 8.55 5.52
N ARG A 6 33.65 8.20 6.22
CA ARG A 6 34.84 9.07 6.31
C ARG A 6 35.58 9.22 4.98
N LEU A 7 35.53 8.21 4.10
CA LEU A 7 36.09 8.32 2.75
C LEU A 7 35.21 9.20 1.85
N LEU A 8 33.88 9.17 2.06
CA LEU A 8 32.94 10.01 1.30
C LEU A 8 32.90 11.46 1.79
N LEU A 9 33.07 11.67 3.11
CA LEU A 9 33.13 12.99 3.75
C LEU A 9 34.59 13.46 3.84
N ASP A 10 35.31 13.40 2.72
CA ASP A 10 36.70 13.85 2.60
C ASP A 10 36.81 15.38 2.65
N ASP A 11 38.04 15.90 2.61
CA ASP A 11 38.27 17.35 2.75
C ASP A 11 37.72 18.15 1.57
N GLU A 12 37.69 17.57 0.36
CA GLU A 12 37.09 18.19 -0.84
C GLU A 12 35.58 18.31 -0.69
N PHE A 13 34.90 17.27 -0.19
CA PHE A 13 33.48 17.34 0.12
C PHE A 13 33.19 18.41 1.19
N LEU A 14 34.01 18.52 2.24
CA LEU A 14 33.80 19.55 3.27
C LEU A 14 33.98 20.97 2.74
N GLU A 15 34.97 21.19 1.87
CA GLU A 15 35.17 22.47 1.18
C GLU A 15 33.95 22.81 0.31
N ALA A 16 33.49 21.85 -0.49
CA ALA A 16 32.27 21.99 -1.28
C ALA A 16 31.02 22.20 -0.41
N TYR A 17 30.93 21.55 0.74
CA TYR A 17 29.84 21.72 1.68
C TYR A 17 29.81 23.16 2.23
N GLU A 18 30.96 23.73 2.58
CA GLU A 18 31.03 25.08 3.12
C GLU A 18 30.86 26.16 2.03
N HIS A 19 31.54 26.00 0.90
CA HIS A 19 31.70 27.05 -0.10
C HIS A 19 30.94 26.82 -1.41
N GLY A 20 30.45 25.62 -1.66
CA GLY A 20 29.76 25.21 -2.87
C GLY A 20 30.68 24.93 -4.06
N ILE A 21 30.15 24.28 -5.09
CA ILE A 21 30.83 23.95 -6.35
C ILE A 21 30.16 24.73 -7.48
N VAL A 22 30.94 25.39 -8.33
CA VAL A 22 30.40 26.12 -9.49
C VAL A 22 30.33 25.16 -10.68
N ILE A 23 29.13 24.96 -11.22
CA ILE A 23 28.86 24.05 -12.34
C ILE A 23 28.13 24.82 -13.44
N GLU A 24 28.54 24.63 -14.68
CA GLU A 24 27.79 25.09 -15.86
C GLU A 24 26.58 24.17 -16.09
N CYS A 25 25.38 24.72 -15.99
CA CYS A 25 24.16 23.98 -16.24
C CYS A 25 23.90 23.82 -17.75
N GLN A 26 22.95 22.95 -18.14
CA GLN A 26 22.61 22.71 -19.55
C GLN A 26 22.11 23.97 -20.28
N ASP A 27 21.62 24.96 -19.55
CA ASP A 27 21.20 26.27 -20.07
C ASP A 27 22.37 27.27 -20.27
N GLY A 28 23.62 26.84 -20.05
CA GLY A 28 24.82 27.67 -20.17
C GLY A 28 25.04 28.62 -18.99
N VAL A 29 24.20 28.55 -17.95
CA VAL A 29 24.32 29.42 -16.77
C VAL A 29 25.13 28.71 -15.70
N PHE A 30 26.18 29.37 -15.21
CA PHE A 30 26.96 28.90 -14.07
C PHE A 30 26.18 29.11 -12.77
N ARG A 31 25.99 28.02 -12.02
CA ARG A 31 25.34 28.04 -10.71
C ARG A 31 26.24 27.43 -9.66
N ARG A 32 26.16 27.95 -8.43
CA ARG A 32 26.88 27.42 -7.27
C ARG A 32 25.99 26.43 -6.53
N PHE A 33 26.39 25.16 -6.52
CA PHE A 33 25.69 24.06 -5.88
C PHE A 33 26.31 23.75 -4.53
N TYR A 34 25.47 23.57 -3.51
CA TYR A 34 25.91 23.19 -2.17
C TYR A 34 25.49 21.75 -1.90
N PRO A 35 26.43 20.78 -1.84
CA PRO A 35 26.08 19.42 -1.44
C PRO A 35 25.58 19.43 0.01
N ARG A 36 24.41 18.82 0.23
CA ARG A 36 23.76 18.74 1.54
C ARG A 36 23.22 17.34 1.76
N ILE A 37 23.25 16.90 3.01
CA ILE A 37 22.64 15.64 3.44
C ILE A 37 21.37 16.01 4.19
N PHE A 38 20.22 15.70 3.62
CA PHE A 38 18.93 15.98 4.26
C PHE A 38 18.41 14.76 5.00
N THR A 39 18.39 13.61 4.32
CA THR A 39 17.81 12.37 4.85
C THR A 39 18.73 11.18 4.61
N TYR A 40 18.57 10.17 5.43
CA TYR A 40 19.12 8.83 5.27
C TYR A 40 18.02 7.86 5.69
N SER A 41 17.44 7.19 4.71
CA SER A 41 16.42 6.17 4.92
C SER A 41 17.07 4.79 4.88
N ALA A 42 16.75 3.97 5.88
CA ALA A 42 17.29 2.63 6.04
C ALA A 42 16.42 1.82 7.00
N ASP A 43 16.67 0.52 7.04
CA ASP A 43 16.09 -0.35 8.04
C ASP A 43 16.60 -0.01 9.46
N TYR A 44 15.95 -0.58 10.48
CA TYR A 44 16.30 -0.28 11.87
C TYR A 44 17.73 -0.69 12.25
N PRO A 45 18.23 -1.91 11.92
CA PRO A 45 19.62 -2.28 12.18
C PRO A 45 20.64 -1.29 11.59
N GLU A 46 20.43 -0.83 10.35
CA GLU A 46 21.31 0.15 9.72
C GLU A 46 21.20 1.53 10.39
N LYS A 47 19.99 1.99 10.71
CA LYS A 47 19.78 3.22 11.50
C LYS A 47 20.51 3.18 12.85
N VAL A 48 20.48 2.04 13.54
CA VAL A 48 21.19 1.83 14.81
C VAL A 48 22.70 1.99 14.64
N LEU A 49 23.26 1.43 13.57
CA LEU A 49 24.69 1.56 13.25
C LEU A 49 25.07 3.01 12.90
N LEU A 50 24.25 3.69 12.10
CA LEU A 50 24.45 5.11 11.74
C LEU A 50 24.33 6.03 12.95
N ALA A 51 23.32 5.81 13.81
CA ALA A 51 23.12 6.55 15.04
C ALA A 51 24.13 6.19 16.14
N THR A 52 24.96 5.16 15.94
CA THR A 52 25.92 4.65 16.93
C THR A 52 25.28 4.27 18.28
N ILE A 53 24.06 3.72 18.23
CA ILE A 53 23.32 3.24 19.41
C ILE A 53 23.32 1.71 19.51
N ARG A 54 22.93 1.17 20.67
CA ARG A 54 22.78 -0.27 20.91
C ARG A 54 21.45 -0.73 20.31
N ASN A 55 21.51 -1.81 19.52
CA ASN A 55 20.31 -2.43 18.96
C ASN A 55 19.34 -2.83 20.09
N LEU A 56 18.07 -2.39 19.99
CA LEU A 56 17.04 -2.62 21.00
C LEU A 56 17.47 -2.25 22.44
N GLY A 57 18.31 -1.23 22.58
CA GLY A 57 18.75 -0.72 23.89
C GLY A 57 17.61 -0.14 24.75
N LYS A 58 17.95 0.39 25.93
CA LYS A 58 16.98 1.05 26.84
C LYS A 58 16.22 2.20 26.19
N ALA A 59 16.87 2.92 25.27
CA ALA A 59 16.31 3.99 24.45
C ALA A 59 16.55 3.62 22.98
N PRO A 60 15.67 2.79 22.38
CA PRO A 60 15.94 2.13 21.10
C PRO A 60 15.80 3.07 19.89
N CYS A 61 15.16 4.23 20.06
CA CYS A 61 14.94 5.18 18.97
C CYS A 61 16.25 5.91 18.57
N PRO A 62 16.57 6.00 17.26
CA PRO A 62 17.70 6.79 16.76
C PRO A 62 17.45 8.31 16.80
N ARG A 63 16.21 8.77 17.05
CA ARG A 63 15.84 10.20 17.06
C ARG A 63 15.62 10.77 18.47
N CYS A 64 15.26 9.96 19.46
CA CYS A 64 15.01 10.41 20.83
C CYS A 64 15.52 9.42 21.90
N TYR A 65 15.59 9.88 23.15
CA TYR A 65 15.98 9.09 24.32
C TYR A 65 14.79 8.42 25.03
N LEU A 66 13.64 8.31 24.36
CA LEU A 66 12.43 7.71 24.94
C LEU A 66 12.70 6.26 25.39
N PRO A 67 12.43 5.92 26.66
CA PRO A 67 12.61 4.57 27.18
C PRO A 67 11.73 3.54 26.45
N LYS A 68 12.24 2.33 26.23
CA LYS A 68 11.50 1.25 25.54
C LYS A 68 10.12 0.97 26.17
N ALA A 69 10.01 1.10 27.49
CA ALA A 69 8.76 0.88 28.23
C ALA A 69 7.65 1.86 27.87
N ASP A 70 8.00 3.06 27.39
CA ASP A 70 7.08 4.16 27.10
C ASP A 70 6.65 4.17 25.62
N ILE A 71 7.20 3.28 24.78
CA ILE A 71 6.81 3.14 23.37
C ILE A 71 5.30 2.94 23.17
N PRO A 72 4.58 2.16 24.00
CA PRO A 72 3.14 1.97 23.86
C PRO A 72 2.34 3.27 23.98
N ASP A 73 2.91 4.34 24.52
CA ASP A 73 2.28 5.66 24.67
C ASP A 73 2.08 6.38 23.32
N LEU A 74 2.43 5.76 22.18
CA LEU A 74 2.29 6.32 20.83
C LEU A 74 1.00 7.14 20.67
N GLY A 75 1.17 8.38 20.22
CA GLY A 75 0.05 9.28 19.90
C GLY A 75 -0.62 9.93 21.11
N THR A 76 -0.18 9.67 22.34
CA THR A 76 -0.60 10.45 23.51
C THR A 76 0.08 11.82 23.53
N VAL A 77 -0.49 12.76 24.30
CA VAL A 77 0.13 14.07 24.55
C VAL A 77 1.50 13.90 25.21
N HIS A 78 1.64 12.93 26.11
CA HIS A 78 2.89 12.61 26.79
C HIS A 78 3.97 12.12 25.84
N ASP A 79 3.63 11.20 24.93
CA ASP A 79 4.56 10.72 23.88
C ASP A 79 5.05 11.89 23.02
N THR A 80 4.14 12.75 22.57
CA THR A 80 4.48 13.94 21.78
C THR A 80 5.49 14.84 22.50
N LYS A 81 5.19 15.21 23.76
CA LYS A 81 6.06 16.05 24.58
C LYS A 81 7.41 15.38 24.86
N LYS A 82 7.43 14.07 25.12
CA LYS A 82 8.67 13.31 25.33
C LYS A 82 9.53 13.27 24.07
N ARG A 83 8.97 13.10 22.87
CA ARG A 83 9.74 13.10 21.62
C ARG A 83 10.51 14.39 21.40
N GLU A 84 9.87 15.52 21.71
CA GLU A 84 10.48 16.85 21.60
C GLU A 84 11.55 17.07 22.67
N THR A 85 11.20 16.85 23.94
CA THR A 85 12.09 17.12 25.08
C THR A 85 13.26 16.14 25.18
N LEU A 86 13.07 14.90 24.74
CA LEU A 86 14.09 13.85 24.74
C LEU A 86 14.74 13.67 23.36
N ALA A 87 14.60 14.62 22.44
CA ALA A 87 15.23 14.55 21.13
C ALA A 87 16.75 14.38 21.24
N ARG A 88 17.32 13.48 20.42
CA ARG A 88 18.76 13.24 20.39
C ARG A 88 19.47 14.40 19.72
N THR A 89 20.51 14.86 20.39
CA THR A 89 21.43 15.88 19.91
C THR A 89 22.85 15.37 20.04
N ASP A 90 23.74 15.87 19.19
CA ASP A 90 25.14 15.46 19.10
C ASP A 90 26.01 16.04 20.24
N THR A 91 25.49 16.02 21.47
CA THR A 91 26.10 16.65 22.64
C THR A 91 27.35 15.92 23.13
N HIS A 92 27.42 14.60 22.94
CA HIS A 92 28.53 13.76 23.39
C HIS A 92 29.86 13.99 22.66
N VAL A 93 29.80 14.54 21.44
CA VAL A 93 30.99 15.01 20.72
C VAL A 93 31.44 16.36 21.29
N LYS A 94 30.49 17.23 21.64
CA LYS A 94 30.76 18.55 22.21
C LYS A 94 31.36 18.49 23.62
N ASP A 95 30.98 17.49 24.42
CA ASP A 95 31.46 17.34 25.81
C ASP A 95 32.69 16.41 25.95
N GLY A 96 33.16 15.80 24.86
CA GLY A 96 34.33 14.92 24.84
C GLY A 96 34.13 13.56 25.55
N THR A 97 32.90 13.22 25.95
CA THR A 97 32.61 11.99 26.69
C THR A 97 33.06 10.74 25.95
N LEU A 98 32.76 10.67 24.64
CA LEU A 98 33.11 9.51 23.82
C LEU A 98 34.63 9.35 23.68
N THR A 99 35.37 10.46 23.55
CA THR A 99 36.83 10.46 23.50
C THR A 99 37.42 9.86 24.76
N ARG A 100 36.92 10.24 25.94
CA ARG A 100 37.38 9.66 27.22
C ARG A 100 37.08 8.17 27.32
N ILE A 101 35.86 7.76 26.95
CA ILE A 101 35.44 6.35 26.98
C ILE A 101 36.34 5.51 26.07
N ARG A 102 36.60 5.99 24.86
CA ARG A 102 37.49 5.32 23.90
C ARG A 102 38.93 5.24 24.44
N LYS A 103 39.43 6.30 25.07
CA LYS A 103 40.74 6.30 25.74
C LYS A 103 40.84 5.20 26.80
N TRP A 104 39.83 5.08 27.65
CA TRP A 104 39.79 4.03 28.68
C TRP A 104 39.73 2.62 28.09
N ILE A 105 38.98 2.43 27.00
CA ILE A 105 38.87 1.12 26.34
C ILE A 105 40.18 0.74 25.65
N TYR A 106 40.70 1.61 24.78
CA TYR A 106 41.80 1.26 23.89
C TYR A 106 43.20 1.48 24.49
N GLU A 107 43.37 2.48 25.36
CA GLU A 107 44.67 2.78 25.97
C GLU A 107 44.78 2.17 27.37
N ALA A 108 43.72 2.24 28.18
CA ALA A 108 43.74 1.73 29.56
C ALA A 108 43.26 0.26 29.68
N GLY A 109 42.85 -0.37 28.58
CA GLY A 109 42.45 -1.78 28.54
C GLY A 109 41.17 -2.10 29.32
N CYS A 110 40.32 -1.11 29.59
CA CYS A 110 39.07 -1.34 30.31
C CYS A 110 38.07 -2.14 29.45
N VAL A 111 37.46 -3.17 30.03
CA VAL A 111 36.50 -4.05 29.34
C VAL A 111 35.20 -3.29 29.10
N VAL A 112 34.68 -3.32 27.86
CA VAL A 112 33.46 -2.60 27.43
C VAL A 112 32.21 -3.00 28.23
N THR A 113 32.18 -4.22 28.77
CA THR A 113 31.09 -4.75 29.61
C THR A 113 31.29 -4.48 31.10
N SER A 114 32.26 -3.66 31.50
CA SER A 114 32.39 -3.29 32.91
C SER A 114 31.19 -2.44 33.35
N THR A 115 30.73 -2.64 34.58
CA THR A 115 29.65 -1.85 35.20
C THR A 115 29.93 -0.35 35.18
N THR A 116 31.20 0.04 35.13
CA THR A 116 31.67 1.43 35.04
C THR A 116 31.20 2.13 33.76
N PHE A 117 31.13 1.41 32.63
CA PHE A 117 30.68 2.00 31.35
C PHE A 117 29.17 1.98 31.17
N ASP A 118 28.48 1.05 31.82
CA ASP A 118 27.03 0.94 31.68
C ASP A 118 26.30 2.18 32.21
N PHE A 119 26.83 2.85 33.23
CA PHE A 119 26.29 4.14 33.69
C PHE A 119 26.25 5.19 32.56
N TRP A 120 27.32 5.29 31.77
CA TRP A 120 27.45 6.30 30.72
C TRP A 120 26.79 5.88 29.40
N LEU A 121 26.93 4.61 29.01
CA LEU A 121 26.51 4.12 27.70
C LEU A 121 25.11 3.49 27.71
N LEU A 122 24.75 2.73 28.76
CA LEU A 122 23.51 1.95 28.76
C LEU A 122 22.27 2.84 28.90
N ALA A 123 22.35 3.88 29.75
CA ALA A 123 21.23 4.80 30.00
C ALA A 123 20.74 5.48 28.72
N ARG A 124 21.67 5.87 27.83
CA ARG A 124 21.39 6.53 26.55
C ARG A 124 21.45 5.59 25.33
N SER A 125 21.71 4.31 25.58
CA SER A 125 21.93 3.27 24.58
C SER A 125 23.07 3.60 23.61
N TRP A 126 24.11 4.30 24.04
CA TRP A 126 25.26 4.61 23.19
C TRP A 126 26.20 3.42 23.01
N THR A 127 26.96 3.45 21.91
CA THR A 127 28.11 2.57 21.65
C THR A 127 29.41 3.39 21.71
N PRO A 128 30.57 2.75 21.96
CA PRO A 128 31.87 3.45 21.94
C PRO A 128 32.38 3.78 20.51
N THR A 129 31.52 3.64 19.50
CA THR A 129 31.86 3.88 18.09
C THR A 129 31.83 5.37 17.78
N SER A 130 32.87 5.91 17.15
CA SER A 130 32.88 7.31 16.71
C SER A 130 32.13 7.46 15.38
N ASN A 131 31.27 8.48 15.34
CA ASN A 131 30.32 8.75 14.27
C ASN A 131 30.94 9.67 13.22
N ALA A 132 31.05 9.20 11.97
CA ALA A 132 31.71 9.95 10.90
C ALA A 132 31.04 11.31 10.60
N PHE A 133 29.71 11.38 10.70
CA PHE A 133 28.95 12.61 10.47
C PHE A 133 29.19 13.63 11.58
N SER A 134 29.16 13.18 12.84
CA SER A 134 29.49 14.02 13.98
C SER A 134 30.93 14.53 13.89
N ASP A 135 31.89 13.65 13.57
CA ASP A 135 33.31 14.02 13.47
C ASP A 135 33.57 15.10 12.39
N ARG A 136 32.88 15.01 11.24
CA ARG A 136 33.21 15.81 10.04
C ARG A 136 32.27 16.99 9.81
N LEU A 137 31.00 16.89 10.19
CA LEU A 137 29.95 17.86 9.85
C LEU A 137 29.42 18.65 11.06
N SER A 138 29.72 18.25 12.30
CA SER A 138 29.22 18.95 13.50
C SER A 138 29.66 20.42 13.55
N LYS A 139 30.83 20.76 12.99
CA LYS A 139 31.32 22.14 12.85
C LYS A 139 30.37 23.05 12.03
N PHE A 140 29.54 22.45 11.17
CA PHE A 140 28.53 23.14 10.37
C PHE A 140 27.14 23.12 11.01
N GLY A 141 27.02 22.69 12.27
CA GLY A 141 25.74 22.57 12.96
C GLY A 141 24.92 21.35 12.56
N PHE A 142 25.50 20.39 11.82
CA PHE A 142 24.81 19.18 11.39
C PHE A 142 24.47 18.26 12.57
N ASN A 143 23.23 17.77 12.65
CA ASN A 143 22.80 16.78 13.64
C ASN A 143 22.47 15.45 12.94
N PRO A 144 23.29 14.39 13.09
CA PRO A 144 23.08 13.11 12.41
C PRO A 144 21.81 12.38 12.85
N PHE A 145 21.21 12.72 13.98
CA PHE A 145 19.96 12.09 14.40
C PHE A 145 18.74 12.61 13.61
N LYS A 146 18.83 13.82 13.05
CA LYS A 146 17.74 14.42 12.26
C LYS A 146 17.61 13.82 10.86
N MET A 147 18.72 13.41 10.24
CA MET A 147 18.69 12.80 8.89
C MET A 147 18.04 11.42 8.89
N LEU A 148 17.98 10.73 10.03
CA LEU A 148 17.43 9.37 10.14
C LEU A 148 15.90 9.43 10.12
N VAL A 149 15.34 9.42 8.92
CA VAL A 149 13.90 9.48 8.65
C VAL A 149 13.25 8.10 8.81
N PRO A 150 11.95 8.04 9.15
CA PRO A 150 11.24 6.77 9.22
C PRO A 150 11.16 6.09 7.84
N ASP A 151 11.19 4.77 7.84
CA ASP A 151 11.12 3.93 6.63
C ASP A 151 9.75 3.24 6.56
N PHE A 152 8.91 3.69 5.63
CA PHE A 152 7.52 3.25 5.51
C PHE A 152 7.36 1.74 5.34
N MET A 153 8.18 1.18 4.46
CA MET A 153 8.13 -0.23 4.11
C MET A 153 8.55 -1.12 5.29
N HIS A 154 9.67 -0.80 5.95
CA HIS A 154 10.23 -1.62 7.03
C HIS A 154 9.52 -1.44 8.37
N GLU A 155 9.02 -0.23 8.64
CA GLU A 155 8.45 0.13 9.94
C GLU A 155 6.95 -0.07 10.00
N PHE A 156 6.22 0.20 8.91
CA PHE A 156 4.78 -0.01 8.89
C PHE A 156 4.40 -1.34 8.23
N GLU A 157 4.62 -1.50 6.92
CA GLU A 157 4.12 -2.67 6.15
C GLU A 157 4.75 -3.99 6.67
N LEU A 158 6.09 -4.07 6.67
CA LEU A 158 6.86 -5.19 7.22
C LEU A 158 7.06 -5.12 8.74
N GLY A 159 6.53 -4.08 9.38
CA GLY A 159 6.69 -3.80 10.78
C GLY A 159 5.40 -3.96 11.57
N VAL A 160 4.75 -2.83 11.85
CA VAL A 160 3.52 -2.77 12.64
C VAL A 160 2.41 -3.65 12.04
N PHE A 161 2.10 -3.50 10.75
CA PHE A 161 1.01 -4.27 10.14
C PHE A 161 1.33 -5.76 10.08
N LYS A 162 2.53 -6.15 9.63
CA LYS A 162 2.96 -7.56 9.65
C LYS A 162 2.84 -8.18 11.05
N ALA A 163 3.28 -7.48 12.10
CA ALA A 163 3.20 -7.99 13.46
C ALA A 163 1.74 -8.15 13.93
N PHE A 164 0.88 -7.17 13.61
CA PHE A 164 -0.54 -7.23 13.89
C PHE A 164 -1.22 -8.39 13.15
N PHE A 165 -1.02 -8.52 11.84
CA PHE A 165 -1.62 -9.56 11.02
C PHE A 165 -1.18 -10.97 11.44
N ILE A 166 0.11 -11.15 11.78
CA ILE A 166 0.59 -12.42 12.35
C ILE A 166 -0.13 -12.74 13.66
N HIS A 167 -0.32 -11.76 14.53
CA HIS A 167 -1.03 -11.99 15.79
C HIS A 167 -2.51 -12.29 15.55
N LEU A 168 -3.15 -11.64 14.56
CA LEU A 168 -4.51 -11.95 14.13
C LEU A 168 -4.64 -13.40 13.63
N LEU A 169 -3.68 -13.91 12.85
CA LEU A 169 -3.66 -15.31 12.46
C LEU A 169 -3.57 -16.25 13.69
N ARG A 170 -2.78 -15.89 14.72
CA ARG A 170 -2.72 -16.67 15.96
C ARG A 170 -4.05 -16.68 16.70
N ILE A 171 -4.79 -15.56 16.70
CA ILE A 171 -6.16 -15.48 17.24
C ILE A 171 -7.10 -16.39 16.44
N LEU A 172 -7.07 -16.33 15.11
CA LEU A 172 -7.91 -17.20 14.27
C LEU A 172 -7.62 -18.68 14.48
N HIS A 173 -6.35 -19.05 14.73
CA HIS A 173 -6.00 -20.41 15.09
C HIS A 173 -6.64 -20.89 16.41
N THR A 174 -6.97 -20.00 17.35
CA THR A 174 -7.69 -20.41 18.57
C THR A 174 -9.16 -20.71 18.30
N GLN A 175 -9.71 -20.26 17.17
CA GLN A 175 -11.08 -20.57 16.73
C GLN A 175 -11.17 -21.87 15.93
N GLY A 176 -10.03 -22.51 15.63
CA GLY A 176 -9.95 -23.76 14.87
C GLY A 176 -9.56 -23.57 13.40
N GLU A 177 -9.28 -24.68 12.72
CA GLU A 177 -8.76 -24.66 11.34
C GLU A 177 -9.74 -24.06 10.32
N ASN A 178 -11.04 -24.14 10.60
CA ASN A 178 -12.08 -23.58 9.73
C ASN A 178 -11.92 -22.07 9.53
N ALA A 179 -11.62 -21.30 10.59
CA ALA A 179 -11.46 -19.85 10.48
C ALA A 179 -10.28 -19.47 9.56
N VAL A 180 -9.16 -20.18 9.68
CA VAL A 180 -7.95 -19.97 8.85
C VAL A 180 -8.19 -20.39 7.40
N ASN A 181 -8.90 -21.50 7.17
CA ASN A 181 -9.26 -21.95 5.83
C ASN A 181 -10.22 -20.99 5.14
N THR A 182 -11.21 -20.47 5.87
CA THR A 182 -12.13 -19.44 5.37
C THR A 182 -11.39 -18.15 5.04
N LEU A 183 -10.46 -17.69 5.88
CA LEU A 183 -9.60 -16.55 5.59
C LEU A 183 -8.85 -16.73 4.26
N ASN A 184 -8.19 -17.88 4.07
CA ASN A 184 -7.44 -18.16 2.84
C ASN A 184 -8.35 -18.23 1.61
N ARG A 185 -9.54 -18.83 1.74
CA ARG A 185 -10.54 -18.88 0.66
C ARG A 185 -10.98 -17.46 0.29
N ARG A 186 -11.35 -16.63 1.27
CA ARG A 186 -11.81 -15.25 1.05
C ARG A 186 -10.74 -14.40 0.37
N PHE A 187 -9.47 -14.49 0.80
CA PHE A 187 -8.39 -13.79 0.10
C PHE A 187 -8.28 -14.15 -1.39
N ARG A 188 -8.40 -15.44 -1.74
CA ARG A 188 -8.37 -15.89 -3.15
C ARG A 188 -9.53 -15.39 -4.00
N LEU A 189 -10.64 -15.01 -3.36
CA LEU A 189 -11.84 -14.50 -4.02
C LEU A 189 -11.84 -12.97 -4.13
N ILE A 190 -10.81 -12.28 -3.62
CA ILE A 190 -10.68 -10.84 -3.82
C ILE A 190 -10.37 -10.56 -5.29
N PRO A 191 -11.14 -9.70 -5.97
CA PRO A 191 -10.86 -9.33 -7.35
C PRO A 191 -9.54 -8.56 -7.45
N THR A 192 -8.88 -8.70 -8.60
CA THR A 192 -7.73 -7.86 -8.93
C THR A 192 -8.19 -6.42 -9.21
N PHE A 193 -7.30 -5.45 -9.02
CA PHE A 193 -7.60 -4.05 -9.31
C PHE A 193 -6.39 -3.32 -9.91
N GLY A 194 -6.66 -2.51 -10.93
CA GLY A 194 -5.65 -1.80 -11.72
C GLY A 194 -4.71 -2.76 -12.47
N ARG A 195 -3.64 -2.21 -13.03
CA ARG A 195 -2.60 -3.02 -13.71
C ARG A 195 -1.82 -3.89 -12.73
N SER A 196 -1.53 -3.38 -11.53
CA SER A 196 -0.76 -4.10 -10.52
C SER A 196 -1.03 -3.66 -9.08
N THR A 197 -2.08 -2.87 -8.83
CA THR A 197 -2.39 -2.31 -7.51
C THR A 197 -2.80 -3.41 -6.54
N ILE A 198 -3.78 -4.24 -6.94
CA ILE A 198 -4.17 -5.45 -6.22
C ILE A 198 -3.99 -6.64 -7.17
N ARG A 199 -3.01 -7.49 -6.85
CA ARG A 199 -2.75 -8.73 -7.59
C ARG A 199 -3.55 -9.89 -7.01
N ARG A 200 -3.76 -10.93 -7.82
CA ARG A 200 -4.49 -12.13 -7.40
C ARG A 200 -3.77 -12.83 -6.24
N PHE A 201 -4.49 -13.09 -5.15
CA PHE A 201 -4.00 -13.94 -4.06
C PHE A 201 -4.11 -15.40 -4.48
N THR A 202 -3.01 -16.03 -4.91
CA THR A 202 -3.02 -17.43 -5.37
C THR A 202 -2.74 -18.42 -4.23
N GLN A 203 -1.82 -18.06 -3.34
CA GLN A 203 -1.35 -18.92 -2.26
C GLN A 203 -2.15 -18.74 -0.96
N ASN A 204 -2.00 -19.67 -0.02
CA ASN A 204 -2.57 -19.51 1.33
C ASN A 204 -1.86 -18.33 2.02
N THR A 205 -2.56 -17.21 2.17
CA THR A 205 -2.11 -16.03 2.90
C THR A 205 -1.62 -16.38 4.32
N SER A 206 -2.31 -17.28 5.02
CA SER A 206 -1.92 -17.68 6.37
C SER A 206 -0.58 -18.40 6.47
N ALA A 207 -0.04 -18.91 5.35
CA ALA A 207 1.26 -19.55 5.32
C ALA A 207 2.42 -18.54 5.36
N LEU A 208 2.17 -17.28 4.99
CA LEU A 208 3.14 -16.18 4.97
C LEU A 208 4.44 -16.53 4.19
N LYS A 209 4.32 -17.32 3.13
CA LYS A 209 5.45 -17.75 2.30
C LYS A 209 5.68 -16.75 1.17
N LYS A 210 6.96 -16.48 0.88
CA LYS A 210 7.39 -15.61 -0.23
C LYS A 210 6.71 -14.22 -0.22
N MET A 211 6.52 -13.65 0.97
CA MET A 211 5.86 -12.35 1.12
C MET A 211 6.89 -11.22 1.07
N ALA A 212 6.78 -10.35 0.07
CA ALA A 212 7.44 -9.06 0.02
C ALA A 212 6.57 -7.97 0.67
N ALA A 213 7.10 -6.75 0.81
CA ALA A 213 6.37 -5.64 1.43
C ALA A 213 5.04 -5.32 0.74
N TRP A 214 5.03 -5.25 -0.60
CA TRP A 214 3.81 -5.02 -1.37
C TRP A 214 2.71 -6.06 -1.10
N ASN A 215 3.07 -7.31 -0.74
CA ASN A 215 2.07 -8.30 -0.35
C ASN A 215 1.37 -7.91 0.96
N TYR A 216 2.12 -7.39 1.94
CA TYR A 216 1.56 -6.91 3.20
C TYR A 216 0.70 -5.67 3.00
N GLN A 217 1.06 -4.78 2.06
CA GLN A 217 0.16 -3.70 1.64
C GLN A 217 -1.17 -4.28 1.12
N SER A 218 -1.15 -5.15 0.11
CA SER A 218 -2.39 -5.71 -0.45
C SER A 218 -3.22 -6.45 0.60
N LEU A 219 -2.57 -7.12 1.56
CA LEU A 219 -3.25 -7.74 2.69
C LEU A 219 -3.99 -6.71 3.54
N LEU A 220 -3.35 -5.62 3.96
CA LEU A 220 -3.98 -4.58 4.77
C LEU A 220 -5.21 -4.02 4.05
N LEU A 221 -5.02 -3.59 2.81
CA LEU A 221 -6.05 -2.90 2.03
C LEU A 221 -7.26 -3.78 1.71
N CYS A 222 -7.15 -5.12 1.84
CA CYS A 222 -8.25 -6.04 1.57
C CYS A 222 -8.69 -6.88 2.78
N SER A 223 -8.11 -6.67 3.96
CA SER A 223 -8.38 -7.53 5.13
C SER A 223 -9.78 -7.34 5.71
N ILE A 224 -10.37 -6.15 5.61
CA ILE A 224 -11.65 -5.86 6.27
C ILE A 224 -12.77 -6.81 5.79
N PRO A 225 -13.09 -6.92 4.48
CA PRO A 225 -14.11 -7.89 4.01
C PRO A 225 -13.75 -9.35 4.30
N VAL A 226 -12.45 -9.66 4.37
CA VAL A 226 -11.98 -11.04 4.63
C VAL A 226 -12.23 -11.46 6.07
N ILE A 227 -11.97 -10.56 7.03
CA ILE A 227 -12.06 -10.83 8.46
C ILE A 227 -13.48 -10.71 8.99
N GLU A 228 -14.32 -9.90 8.35
CA GLU A 228 -15.72 -9.68 8.75
C GLU A 228 -16.48 -11.00 8.98
N GLY A 229 -17.02 -11.15 10.18
CA GLY A 229 -17.78 -12.34 10.60
C GLY A 229 -16.94 -13.61 10.82
N LEU A 230 -15.60 -13.53 10.84
CA LEU A 230 -14.75 -14.69 11.21
C LEU A 230 -14.60 -14.89 12.71
N LEU A 231 -14.87 -13.85 13.50
CA LEU A 231 -14.79 -13.87 14.95
C LEU A 231 -16.17 -13.55 15.55
N PRO A 232 -16.46 -14.02 16.78
CA PRO A 232 -17.66 -13.61 17.47
C PRO A 232 -17.56 -12.14 17.90
N GLU A 233 -18.70 -11.48 18.06
CA GLU A 233 -18.76 -10.17 18.73
C GLU A 233 -18.39 -10.31 20.22
N PRO A 234 -17.77 -9.28 20.83
CA PRO A 234 -17.42 -7.97 20.25
C PRO A 234 -16.10 -7.96 19.45
N TYR A 235 -15.35 -9.06 19.43
CA TYR A 235 -13.99 -9.08 18.88
C TYR A 235 -13.94 -8.79 17.38
N ASN A 236 -14.96 -9.20 16.63
CA ASN A 236 -15.05 -8.93 15.20
C ASN A 236 -15.08 -7.43 14.91
N SER A 237 -16.01 -6.69 15.52
CA SER A 237 -16.11 -5.24 15.34
C SER A 237 -14.83 -4.52 15.75
N GLU A 238 -14.26 -4.90 16.90
CA GLU A 238 -13.01 -4.31 17.41
C GLU A 238 -11.82 -4.52 16.47
N ILE A 239 -11.68 -5.71 15.88
CA ILE A 239 -10.58 -6.00 14.95
C ILE A 239 -10.78 -5.30 13.61
N ILE A 240 -12.02 -5.20 13.12
CA ILE A 240 -12.35 -4.39 11.92
C ILE A 240 -11.96 -2.94 12.17
N GLU A 241 -12.24 -2.40 13.36
CA GLU A 241 -11.91 -1.04 13.75
C GLU A 241 -10.39 -0.78 13.73
N VAL A 242 -9.59 -1.72 14.24
CA VAL A 242 -8.12 -1.65 14.17
C VAL A 242 -7.65 -1.71 12.72
N LEU A 243 -8.18 -2.62 11.90
CA LEU A 243 -7.80 -2.75 10.49
C LEU A 243 -8.13 -1.49 9.68
N PHE A 244 -9.30 -0.91 9.91
CA PHE A 244 -9.72 0.35 9.29
C PHE A 244 -8.74 1.47 9.63
N SER A 245 -8.43 1.64 10.92
CA SER A 245 -7.56 2.72 11.38
C SER A 245 -6.11 2.54 10.90
N LEU A 246 -5.63 1.29 10.77
CA LEU A 246 -4.34 0.99 10.15
C LEU A 246 -4.34 1.29 8.65
N ALA A 247 -5.41 0.98 7.92
CA ALA A 247 -5.55 1.28 6.49
C ALA A 247 -5.66 2.79 6.22
N GLU A 248 -6.34 3.51 7.10
CA GLU A 248 -6.44 4.97 7.09
C GLU A 248 -5.07 5.61 7.32
N TRP A 249 -4.36 5.21 8.38
CA TRP A 249 -3.01 5.69 8.65
C TRP A 249 -2.05 5.39 7.48
N HIS A 250 -2.14 4.18 6.91
CA HIS A 250 -1.34 3.79 5.74
C HIS A 250 -1.60 4.70 4.55
N SER A 251 -2.86 4.96 4.24
CA SER A 251 -3.27 5.78 3.09
C SER A 251 -2.80 7.22 3.24
N LEU A 252 -2.93 7.80 4.44
CA LEU A 252 -2.49 9.16 4.76
C LEU A 252 -0.96 9.29 4.72
N ALA A 253 -0.22 8.36 5.33
CA ALA A 253 1.24 8.44 5.37
C ALA A 253 1.90 8.16 4.02
N LYS A 254 1.18 7.52 3.09
CA LYS A 254 1.64 7.22 1.71
C LYS A 254 1.25 8.30 0.69
N LEU A 255 0.56 9.36 1.11
CA LEU A 255 0.28 10.49 0.23
C LEU A 255 1.59 11.11 -0.30
N LYS A 256 1.57 11.49 -1.58
CA LYS A 256 2.64 12.16 -2.33
C LYS A 256 2.45 13.67 -2.39
N LEU A 257 1.32 14.15 -1.87
CA LEU A 257 1.03 15.56 -1.69
C LEU A 257 0.22 15.70 -0.40
N HIS A 258 0.67 16.60 0.46
CA HIS A 258 0.00 16.93 1.71
C HIS A 258 -0.41 18.39 1.73
N THR A 259 -1.60 18.64 2.27
CA THR A 259 -2.10 19.95 2.71
C THR A 259 -2.16 19.98 4.25
N ASP A 260 -2.28 21.17 4.85
CA ASP A 260 -2.39 21.31 6.31
C ASP A 260 -3.50 20.43 6.91
N PRO A 261 -4.72 20.33 6.33
CA PRO A 261 -5.74 19.39 6.79
C PRO A 261 -5.29 17.92 6.76
N THR A 262 -4.66 17.46 5.67
CA THR A 262 -4.21 16.05 5.58
C THR A 262 -3.08 15.72 6.55
N ILE A 263 -2.23 16.70 6.89
CA ILE A 263 -1.23 16.54 7.97
C ILE A 263 -1.93 16.42 9.32
N GLY A 264 -2.96 17.21 9.56
CA GLY A 264 -3.82 17.10 10.74
C GLY A 264 -4.48 15.72 10.84
N LEU A 265 -5.04 15.21 9.74
CA LEU A 265 -5.62 13.88 9.65
C LEU A 265 -4.61 12.78 9.97
N LEU A 266 -3.39 12.85 9.40
CA LEU A 266 -2.33 11.88 9.72
C LEU A 266 -1.94 11.92 11.20
N GLY A 267 -1.89 13.12 11.79
CA GLY A 267 -1.70 13.30 13.22
C GLY A 267 -2.79 12.58 14.04
N SER A 268 -4.06 12.84 13.74
CA SER A 268 -5.21 12.19 14.38
C SER A 268 -5.20 10.67 14.20
N ALA A 269 -4.99 10.17 12.99
CA ALA A 269 -4.89 8.74 12.70
C ALA A 269 -3.75 8.08 13.49
N THR A 270 -2.63 8.78 13.71
CA THR A 270 -1.52 8.27 14.53
C THR A 270 -1.94 8.10 16.01
N ARG A 271 -2.73 9.05 16.54
CA ARG A 271 -3.30 8.95 17.90
C ARG A 271 -4.26 7.76 17.99
N GLU A 272 -5.12 7.64 17.00
CA GLU A 272 -6.13 6.60 16.91
C GLU A 272 -5.51 5.20 16.86
N VAL A 273 -4.53 4.98 15.97
CA VAL A 273 -3.77 3.72 15.88
C VAL A 273 -3.09 3.39 17.22
N GLY A 274 -2.48 4.38 17.88
CA GLY A 274 -1.90 4.19 19.21
C GLY A 274 -2.93 3.74 20.25
N CYS A 275 -4.09 4.39 20.29
CA CYS A 275 -5.19 4.08 21.20
C CYS A 275 -5.72 2.65 20.96
N LEU A 276 -6.09 2.34 19.71
CA LEU A 276 -6.68 1.05 19.35
C LEU A 276 -5.71 -0.11 19.51
N LEU A 277 -4.42 0.07 19.23
CA LEU A 277 -3.43 -0.99 19.45
C LEU A 277 -3.21 -1.27 20.95
N ARG A 278 -3.27 -0.24 21.81
CA ARG A 278 -3.27 -0.41 23.27
C ARG A 278 -4.53 -1.14 23.74
N ARG A 279 -5.71 -0.74 23.26
CA ARG A 279 -7.00 -1.40 23.55
C ARG A 279 -6.98 -2.86 23.10
N PHE A 280 -6.58 -3.14 21.87
CA PHE A 280 -6.41 -4.48 21.33
C PHE A 280 -5.53 -5.36 22.23
N LYS A 281 -4.36 -4.85 22.65
CA LYS A 281 -3.47 -5.59 23.55
C LYS A 281 -4.10 -5.82 24.94
N ARG A 282 -4.79 -4.83 25.49
CA ARG A 282 -5.29 -4.83 26.88
C ARG A 282 -6.61 -5.61 27.03
N VAL A 283 -7.48 -5.54 26.04
CA VAL A 283 -8.86 -6.02 26.11
C VAL A 283 -9.05 -7.28 25.28
N ILE A 284 -8.57 -7.29 24.03
CA ILE A 284 -8.83 -8.39 23.07
C ILE A 284 -7.86 -9.55 23.28
N CYS A 285 -6.56 -9.27 23.30
CA CYS A 285 -5.54 -10.33 23.38
C CYS A 285 -5.65 -11.27 24.60
N PRO A 286 -6.03 -10.82 25.82
CA PRO A 286 -6.15 -11.71 26.98
C PRO A 286 -7.16 -12.85 26.82
N ASP A 287 -8.20 -12.67 25.99
CA ASP A 287 -9.26 -13.65 25.79
C ASP A 287 -8.85 -14.80 24.86
N PHE A 288 -7.70 -14.67 24.18
CA PHE A 288 -7.19 -15.68 23.26
C PHE A 288 -5.88 -16.29 23.75
N SER A 289 -5.88 -17.61 23.93
CA SER A 289 -4.66 -18.37 24.26
C SER A 289 -3.78 -18.58 23.02
N THR A 290 -3.15 -17.50 22.57
CA THR A 290 -2.36 -17.46 21.34
C THR A 290 -1.01 -18.18 21.49
N LYS A 291 -0.66 -18.97 20.47
CA LYS A 291 0.60 -19.74 20.38
C LYS A 291 1.31 -19.44 19.07
N GLU A 292 2.54 -19.91 18.94
CA GLU A 292 3.27 -19.90 17.67
C GLU A 292 2.43 -20.50 16.53
N LEU A 293 2.53 -19.88 15.36
CA LEU A 293 1.98 -20.45 14.13
C LEU A 293 2.75 -21.74 13.77
N PRO A 294 2.14 -22.67 13.00
CA PRO A 294 2.81 -23.91 12.60
C PRO A 294 4.16 -23.69 11.90
N SER A 295 4.28 -22.62 11.12
CA SER A 295 5.53 -22.24 10.44
C SER A 295 6.62 -21.78 11.42
N GLU A 296 6.25 -21.04 12.47
CA GLU A 296 7.15 -20.56 13.52
C GLU A 296 7.66 -21.72 14.37
N GLU A 297 6.75 -22.61 14.79
CA GLU A 297 7.13 -23.83 15.51
C GLU A 297 8.11 -24.67 14.68
N ALA A 298 7.81 -24.90 13.41
CA ALA A 298 8.66 -25.67 12.51
C ALA A 298 10.04 -25.03 12.34
N ALA A 299 10.10 -23.71 12.14
CA ALA A 299 11.37 -22.96 12.03
C ALA A 299 12.19 -23.07 13.31
N ARG A 300 11.57 -22.92 14.48
CA ARG A 300 12.24 -23.12 15.77
C ARG A 300 12.73 -24.57 15.93
N GLY A 301 11.92 -25.55 15.55
CA GLY A 301 12.30 -26.95 15.52
C GLY A 301 13.56 -27.19 14.68
N ARG A 302 13.62 -26.63 13.46
CA ARG A 302 14.82 -26.68 12.58
C ARG A 302 16.04 -26.04 13.25
N ARG A 303 15.90 -24.85 13.84
CA ARG A 303 17.00 -24.15 14.55
C ARG A 303 17.51 -24.95 15.75
N GLN A 304 16.61 -25.53 16.55
CA GLN A 304 16.98 -26.38 17.68
C GLN A 304 17.66 -27.67 17.23
N ALA A 305 17.16 -28.30 16.17
CA ALA A 305 17.78 -29.48 15.58
C ALA A 305 19.20 -29.18 15.09
N LYS A 306 19.42 -28.07 14.36
CA LYS A 306 20.75 -27.63 13.91
C LYS A 306 21.71 -27.39 15.09
N LYS A 307 21.25 -26.71 16.15
CA LYS A 307 22.05 -26.44 17.35
C LYS A 307 22.37 -27.70 18.17
N LYS A 308 21.46 -28.68 18.20
CA LYS A 308 21.65 -29.96 18.90
C LYS A 308 22.48 -30.97 18.10
N ALA A 309 22.33 -30.99 16.77
CA ALA A 309 23.17 -31.76 15.86
C ALA A 309 24.64 -31.32 15.97
N ALA A 310 24.89 -30.00 16.04
CA ALA A 310 26.21 -29.45 16.33
C ALA A 310 26.79 -29.89 17.71
N LYS A 311 25.96 -30.42 18.60
CA LYS A 311 26.33 -30.91 19.95
C LYS A 311 26.15 -32.43 20.12
N GLY A 312 25.91 -33.18 19.04
CA GLY A 312 25.77 -34.65 19.07
C GLY A 312 24.58 -35.19 19.88
N LYS A 313 23.51 -34.39 20.09
CA LYS A 313 22.32 -34.80 20.86
C LYS A 313 21.09 -34.99 19.97
N VAL A 314 20.26 -35.97 20.32
CA VAL A 314 18.99 -36.24 19.62
C VAL A 314 18.00 -35.08 19.82
N PRO A 315 17.33 -34.59 18.77
CA PRO A 315 16.30 -33.55 18.89
C PRO A 315 15.05 -34.07 19.61
N LEU A 316 14.48 -33.25 20.50
CA LEU A 316 13.19 -33.52 21.15
C LEU A 316 12.06 -32.98 20.24
N LYS A 317 10.88 -33.59 20.32
CA LYS A 317 9.67 -33.07 19.67
C LYS A 317 9.33 -31.70 20.28
N THR A 318 9.15 -30.68 19.44
CA THR A 318 8.74 -29.35 19.90
C THR A 318 7.24 -29.32 20.16
N THR A 319 6.82 -28.44 21.06
CA THR A 319 5.42 -28.09 21.28
C THR A 319 5.24 -26.58 21.03
N PRO A 320 4.08 -26.12 20.53
CA PRO A 320 3.85 -24.70 20.30
C PRO A 320 4.00 -23.88 21.59
N GLN A 321 4.81 -22.81 21.55
CA GLN A 321 4.96 -21.90 22.70
C GLN A 321 3.90 -20.80 22.68
N LYS A 322 3.49 -20.31 23.86
CA LYS A 322 2.61 -19.14 24.00
C LYS A 322 3.27 -17.91 23.36
N LYS A 323 2.49 -17.09 22.66
CA LYS A 323 2.98 -15.89 21.97
C LYS A 323 2.08 -14.69 22.26
N GLU A 324 2.62 -13.70 22.93
CA GLU A 324 1.89 -12.47 23.28
C GLU A 324 2.12 -11.37 22.24
N TYR A 325 1.15 -10.46 22.11
CA TYR A 325 1.28 -9.27 21.27
C TYR A 325 2.14 -8.21 21.97
N SER A 326 3.17 -7.72 21.28
CA SER A 326 4.11 -6.75 21.83
C SER A 326 4.00 -5.40 21.12
N LEU A 327 3.79 -4.35 21.91
CA LEU A 327 3.88 -2.96 21.48
C LEU A 327 5.28 -2.37 21.70
N LEU A 328 6.21 -3.09 22.31
CA LEU A 328 7.53 -2.59 22.70
C LEU A 328 8.54 -2.65 21.54
N THR A 329 8.15 -2.11 20.39
CA THR A 329 8.95 -2.17 19.15
C THR A 329 9.31 -0.76 18.68
N TYR A 330 10.55 -0.57 18.20
CA TYR A 330 10.94 0.70 17.56
C TYR A 330 10.02 1.03 16.38
N LYS A 331 9.61 0.01 15.62
CA LYS A 331 8.74 0.15 14.47
C LYS A 331 7.40 0.81 14.83
N LEU A 332 6.81 0.47 15.97
CA LEU A 332 5.62 1.18 16.48
C LEU A 332 5.95 2.63 16.84
N HIS A 333 7.07 2.84 17.54
CA HIS A 333 7.48 4.18 17.95
C HIS A 333 7.69 5.12 16.75
N SER A 334 8.23 4.65 15.64
CA SER A 334 8.53 5.53 14.49
C SER A 334 7.30 6.08 13.77
N LEU A 335 6.10 5.51 13.95
CA LEU A 335 4.85 6.05 13.39
C LEU A 335 4.61 7.50 13.84
N GLY A 336 5.01 7.85 15.07
CA GLY A 336 4.90 9.21 15.59
C GLY A 336 5.86 10.22 14.95
N ASP A 337 6.85 9.77 14.15
CA ASP A 337 7.83 10.63 13.51
C ASP A 337 7.46 11.01 12.06
N TYR A 338 6.39 10.44 11.49
CA TYR A 338 6.00 10.69 10.09
C TYR A 338 5.58 12.13 9.85
N VAL A 339 4.67 12.67 10.66
CA VAL A 339 4.19 14.06 10.52
C VAL A 339 5.37 15.04 10.52
N ALA A 340 6.25 14.94 11.52
CA ALA A 340 7.42 15.79 11.61
C ALA A 340 8.37 15.57 10.42
N SER A 341 8.58 14.33 9.98
CA SER A 341 9.48 14.05 8.86
C SER A 341 8.92 14.60 7.54
N ILE A 342 7.62 14.49 7.32
CA ILE A 342 6.94 15.01 6.13
C ILE A 342 7.04 16.54 6.06
N LEU A 343 6.78 17.22 7.17
CA LEU A 343 6.90 18.68 7.26
C LEU A 343 8.34 19.17 7.01
N TRP A 344 9.35 18.39 7.39
CA TRP A 344 10.76 18.77 7.25
C TRP A 344 11.35 18.42 5.88
N PHE A 345 10.95 17.29 5.30
CA PHE A 345 11.67 16.67 4.18
C PHE A 345 10.79 16.36 2.96
N GLY A 346 9.50 16.63 3.02
CA GLY A 346 8.54 16.24 1.99
C GLY A 346 7.98 14.84 2.20
N THR A 347 7.20 14.37 1.24
CA THR A 347 6.43 13.12 1.31
C THR A 347 7.32 11.86 1.34
N THR A 348 6.75 10.74 1.77
CA THR A 348 7.52 9.50 2.05
C THR A 348 8.18 8.88 0.81
N ASP A 349 7.68 9.19 -0.39
CA ASP A 349 8.30 8.83 -1.67
C ASP A 349 9.65 9.53 -1.90
N SER A 350 9.89 10.69 -1.28
CA SER A 350 11.16 11.43 -1.39
C SER A 350 12.33 10.73 -0.69
N TYR A 351 12.07 9.80 0.22
CA TYR A 351 13.08 9.06 0.98
C TYR A 351 12.71 7.58 1.14
N SER A 352 12.02 7.01 0.16
CA SER A 352 11.69 5.59 0.14
C SER A 352 12.91 4.70 -0.13
N THR A 353 13.02 3.58 0.57
CA THR A 353 14.03 2.54 0.33
C THR A 353 13.58 1.51 -0.71
N GLN A 354 12.31 1.54 -1.13
CA GLN A 354 11.72 0.59 -2.09
C GLN A 354 12.48 0.54 -3.43
N PRO A 355 12.87 1.67 -4.07
CA PRO A 355 13.63 1.62 -5.32
C PRO A 355 14.98 0.91 -5.16
N GLY A 356 15.68 1.14 -4.04
CA GLY A 356 16.95 0.48 -3.74
C GLY A 356 16.78 -1.03 -3.53
N GLU A 357 15.72 -1.46 -2.85
CA GLU A 357 15.43 -2.88 -2.65
C GLU A 357 15.03 -3.59 -3.96
N LEU A 358 14.29 -2.91 -4.84
CA LEU A 358 13.95 -3.46 -6.16
C LEU A 358 15.20 -3.73 -6.99
N GLU A 359 16.19 -2.83 -6.97
CA GLU A 359 17.47 -3.06 -7.67
C GLU A 359 18.24 -4.24 -7.07
N HIS A 360 18.12 -4.51 -5.76
CA HIS A 360 18.72 -5.70 -5.15
C HIS A 360 18.22 -7.00 -5.77
N ARG A 361 16.97 -7.07 -6.27
CA ARG A 361 16.44 -8.25 -6.96
C ARG A 361 17.19 -8.52 -8.26
N ARG A 362 17.41 -7.46 -9.05
CA ARG A 362 18.18 -7.52 -10.29
C ARG A 362 19.63 -7.97 -10.05
N VAL A 363 20.25 -7.40 -9.01
CA VAL A 363 21.61 -7.77 -8.56
C VAL A 363 21.68 -9.25 -8.14
N LYS A 364 20.71 -9.76 -7.36
CA LYS A 364 20.61 -11.17 -6.98
C LYS A 364 20.44 -12.09 -8.20
N ARG A 365 19.58 -11.70 -9.15
CA ARG A 365 19.39 -12.40 -10.44
C ARG A 365 20.69 -12.51 -11.23
N PHE A 366 21.50 -11.44 -11.26
CA PHE A 366 22.82 -11.50 -11.88
C PHE A 366 23.79 -12.40 -11.11
N TYR A 367 23.82 -12.28 -9.78
CA TYR A 367 24.69 -13.09 -8.93
C TYR A 367 24.46 -14.60 -9.13
N ALA A 368 23.20 -15.02 -9.20
CA ALA A 368 22.81 -16.41 -9.47
C ALA A 368 23.31 -16.93 -10.82
N ARG A 369 23.51 -16.04 -11.80
CA ARG A 369 24.04 -16.35 -13.14
C ARG A 369 25.57 -16.28 -13.22
N THR A 370 26.25 -15.98 -12.11
CA THR A 370 27.73 -16.02 -12.04
C THR A 370 28.22 -17.38 -11.58
N ASN A 371 29.47 -17.71 -11.90
CA ASN A 371 30.15 -18.87 -11.29
C ASN A 371 30.70 -18.56 -9.87
N LYS A 372 30.31 -17.42 -9.27
CA LYS A 372 30.73 -16.91 -7.95
C LYS A 372 32.23 -16.56 -7.81
N ASN A 373 33.04 -16.69 -8.86
CA ASN A 373 34.44 -16.24 -8.86
C ASN A 373 34.53 -14.79 -9.38
N LEU A 374 35.06 -13.85 -8.58
CA LEU A 374 35.05 -12.41 -8.93
C LEU A 374 33.64 -11.94 -9.34
N ALA A 375 32.63 -12.36 -8.57
CA ALA A 375 31.21 -12.23 -8.92
C ALA A 375 30.82 -10.78 -9.28
N VAL A 376 31.36 -9.78 -8.58
CA VAL A 376 31.13 -8.35 -8.87
C VAL A 376 31.42 -8.03 -10.34
N ARG A 377 32.58 -8.44 -10.87
CA ARG A 377 32.95 -8.19 -12.27
C ARG A 377 31.99 -8.85 -13.25
N GLN A 378 31.57 -10.09 -12.95
CA GLN A 378 30.62 -10.81 -13.81
C GLN A 378 29.24 -10.15 -13.81
N MET A 379 28.76 -9.72 -12.64
CA MET A 379 27.51 -9.00 -12.50
C MET A 379 27.54 -7.67 -13.27
N THR A 380 28.63 -6.91 -13.20
CA THR A 380 28.80 -5.68 -14.01
C THR A 380 28.76 -5.97 -15.51
N LEU A 381 29.31 -7.10 -15.97
CA LEU A 381 29.23 -7.49 -17.38
C LEU A 381 27.81 -7.88 -17.81
N LEU A 382 27.06 -8.57 -16.95
CA LEU A 382 25.67 -8.93 -17.18
C LEU A 382 24.76 -7.69 -17.24
N GLU A 383 24.94 -6.75 -16.30
CA GLU A 383 24.26 -5.45 -16.29
C GLU A 383 24.51 -4.70 -17.60
N ARG A 384 25.78 -4.54 -18.01
CA ARG A 384 26.13 -3.84 -19.26
C ARG A 384 25.50 -4.48 -20.49
N ARG A 385 25.44 -5.82 -20.53
CA ARG A 385 24.84 -6.56 -21.64
C ARG A 385 23.33 -6.30 -21.71
N GLU A 386 22.64 -6.39 -20.58
CA GLU A 386 21.21 -6.09 -20.49
C GLU A 386 20.92 -4.64 -20.87
N THR A 387 21.66 -3.67 -20.32
CA THR A 387 21.55 -2.25 -20.66
C THR A 387 21.77 -1.98 -22.15
N SER A 388 22.72 -2.69 -22.78
CA SER A 388 22.92 -2.61 -24.23
C SER A 388 21.73 -3.14 -25.03
N LEU A 389 21.16 -4.28 -24.62
CA LEU A 389 19.97 -4.87 -25.26
C LEU A 389 18.75 -3.93 -25.14
N LEU A 390 18.54 -3.35 -23.96
CA LEU A 390 17.46 -2.37 -23.73
C LEU A 390 17.62 -1.13 -24.61
N ARG A 391 18.85 -0.60 -24.74
CA ARG A 391 19.12 0.53 -25.65
C ARG A 391 18.87 0.17 -27.12
N MET A 392 19.22 -1.04 -27.54
CA MET A 392 18.94 -1.52 -28.90
C MET A 392 17.44 -1.64 -29.15
N ALA A 393 16.69 -2.23 -28.22
CA ALA A 393 15.23 -2.34 -28.30
C ALA A 393 14.56 -0.97 -28.35
N ARG A 394 14.99 -0.02 -27.50
CA ARG A 394 14.48 1.37 -27.49
C ARG A 394 14.75 2.08 -28.83
N ARG A 395 15.94 1.92 -29.40
CA ARG A 395 16.28 2.48 -30.73
C ARG A 395 15.44 1.87 -31.86
N ALA A 396 15.24 0.55 -31.83
CA ALA A 396 14.38 -0.14 -32.80
C ALA A 396 12.93 0.34 -32.73
N ARG A 397 12.39 0.55 -31.52
CA ARG A 397 11.04 1.12 -31.30
C ARG A 397 10.90 2.54 -31.81
N ILE A 398 11.84 3.43 -31.48
CA ILE A 398 11.84 4.82 -32.00
C ILE A 398 11.91 4.82 -33.53
N SER A 399 12.70 3.91 -34.11
CA SER A 399 12.76 3.75 -35.57
C SER A 399 11.43 3.26 -36.15
N ALA A 400 10.75 2.30 -35.50
CA ALA A 400 9.45 1.77 -35.93
C ALA A 400 8.30 2.79 -35.76
N GLN A 401 8.36 3.66 -34.75
CA GLN A 401 7.39 4.74 -34.56
C GLN A 401 7.58 5.89 -35.57
N ARG A 402 8.82 6.16 -35.99
CA ARG A 402 9.13 7.21 -37.00
C ARG A 402 8.83 6.77 -38.43
N LEU A 403 8.94 5.48 -38.71
CA LEU A 403 8.56 4.86 -39.98
C LEU A 403 7.19 4.23 -39.78
N GLY A 404 6.09 4.99 -39.84
CA GLY A 404 4.71 4.53 -39.56
C GLY A 404 4.34 3.19 -40.19
N GLY A 405 4.70 2.10 -39.51
CA GLY A 405 4.97 0.82 -40.15
C GLY A 405 3.88 -0.19 -39.85
N THR A 406 3.12 -0.49 -40.90
CA THR A 406 2.26 -1.65 -41.07
C THR A 406 2.87 -2.92 -40.47
N THR A 407 2.14 -3.54 -39.55
CA THR A 407 2.45 -4.87 -39.03
C THR A 407 2.27 -5.93 -40.13
N PRO A 408 3.07 -7.03 -40.13
CA PRO A 408 2.88 -8.13 -41.06
C PRO A 408 1.58 -8.86 -40.74
N THR A 409 0.76 -9.06 -41.76
CA THR A 409 -0.51 -9.79 -41.71
C THR A 409 -0.27 -11.25 -41.29
N PRO A 410 -0.91 -11.77 -40.22
CA PRO A 410 -0.93 -13.21 -39.98
C PRO A 410 -1.88 -13.88 -40.98
N VAL A 411 -1.41 -14.96 -41.59
CA VAL A 411 -2.19 -15.81 -42.49
C VAL A 411 -3.39 -16.41 -41.72
N PRO A 412 -4.63 -16.32 -42.22
CA PRO A 412 -5.79 -16.86 -41.52
C PRO A 412 -5.83 -18.39 -41.67
N GLN A 413 -5.52 -19.12 -40.60
CA GLN A 413 -5.87 -20.53 -40.49
C GLN A 413 -7.31 -20.64 -39.98
N GLY A 414 -8.20 -21.04 -40.89
CA GLY A 414 -9.61 -21.25 -40.61
C GLY A 414 -9.85 -22.42 -39.68
N HIS A 415 -10.28 -22.13 -38.45
CA HIS A 415 -11.03 -23.07 -37.62
C HIS A 415 -12.41 -22.50 -37.35
N LYS A 416 -13.42 -23.04 -38.05
CA LYS A 416 -14.83 -22.84 -37.72
C LYS A 416 -15.13 -23.55 -36.41
N GLN A 417 -15.15 -22.81 -35.30
CA GLN A 417 -15.80 -23.27 -34.08
C GLN A 417 -17.24 -22.77 -34.04
N LYS A 418 -18.15 -23.70 -33.72
CA LYS A 418 -19.59 -23.48 -33.63
C LYS A 418 -19.89 -22.39 -32.59
N LEU A 419 -20.61 -21.35 -33.03
CA LEU A 419 -21.21 -20.32 -32.18
C LEU A 419 -22.02 -20.96 -31.04
N LYS A 420 -21.55 -20.79 -29.80
CA LYS A 420 -22.39 -20.83 -28.60
C LYS A 420 -22.93 -19.41 -28.39
N LYS A 421 -24.16 -19.32 -27.84
CA LYS A 421 -25.01 -18.12 -27.55
C LYS A 421 -24.33 -16.74 -27.70
N ALA A 422 -24.98 -15.84 -28.43
CA ALA A 422 -24.50 -14.51 -28.82
C ALA A 422 -23.99 -13.67 -27.64
N SER A 423 -22.67 -13.72 -27.40
CA SER A 423 -21.97 -13.01 -26.33
C SER A 423 -21.89 -11.50 -26.60
N THR A 424 -22.04 -10.71 -25.55
CA THR A 424 -21.96 -9.23 -25.51
C THR A 424 -20.55 -8.69 -25.32
N TYR A 425 -19.54 -9.57 -25.37
CA TYR A 425 -18.13 -9.22 -25.21
C TYR A 425 -17.28 -9.89 -26.29
N VAL A 426 -16.15 -9.27 -26.62
CA VAL A 426 -15.20 -9.79 -27.61
C VAL A 426 -14.31 -10.87 -26.97
N PRO A 427 -14.20 -12.09 -27.54
CA PRO A 427 -13.30 -13.12 -27.02
C PRO A 427 -11.84 -12.69 -27.04
N PHE A 428 -11.05 -13.10 -26.03
CA PHE A 428 -9.64 -12.72 -25.91
C PHE A 428 -8.76 -13.13 -27.10
N SER A 429 -9.14 -14.19 -27.80
CA SER A 429 -8.44 -14.67 -28.99
C SER A 429 -8.51 -13.70 -30.17
N GLU A 430 -9.46 -12.75 -30.17
CA GLU A 430 -9.59 -11.75 -31.21
C GLU A 430 -8.71 -10.53 -30.90
N SER A 431 -7.91 -10.11 -31.87
CA SER A 431 -7.02 -8.95 -31.72
C SER A 431 -7.80 -7.65 -31.91
N GLU A 432 -7.82 -6.82 -30.88
CA GLU A 432 -8.31 -5.45 -30.91
C GLU A 432 -7.23 -4.54 -30.32
N ALA A 433 -6.40 -3.97 -31.19
CA ALA A 433 -5.34 -3.06 -30.76
C ALA A 433 -5.96 -1.72 -30.33
N LEU A 434 -5.64 -1.28 -29.10
CA LEU A 434 -5.91 0.06 -28.60
C LEU A 434 -4.60 0.84 -28.60
N PRO A 435 -4.41 1.83 -29.48
CA PRO A 435 -3.20 2.65 -29.47
C PRO A 435 -3.11 3.50 -28.19
N TYR A 436 -1.96 4.11 -27.98
CA TYR A 436 -1.75 5.05 -26.88
C TYR A 436 -2.83 6.15 -26.88
N THR A 437 -3.50 6.34 -25.74
CA THR A 437 -4.46 7.41 -25.50
C THR A 437 -3.73 8.66 -25.07
N THR A 438 -4.03 9.82 -25.65
CA THR A 438 -3.40 11.06 -25.17
C THR A 438 -3.96 11.45 -23.78
N PRO A 439 -3.16 12.06 -22.90
CA PRO A 439 -3.62 12.41 -21.55
C PRO A 439 -4.78 13.42 -21.49
N GLU A 440 -5.06 14.13 -22.58
CA GLU A 440 -6.14 15.12 -22.70
C GLU A 440 -7.50 14.49 -23.01
N GLN A 441 -7.51 13.28 -23.59
CA GLN A 441 -8.74 12.55 -23.83
C GLN A 441 -9.24 11.94 -22.53
N HIS A 442 -10.52 12.10 -22.22
CA HIS A 442 -11.11 11.50 -21.03
C HIS A 442 -11.12 9.97 -21.12
N HIS A 443 -11.58 9.42 -22.24
CA HIS A 443 -11.65 7.99 -22.44
C HIS A 443 -11.22 7.55 -23.84
N HIS A 444 -10.99 6.26 -24.01
CA HIS A 444 -10.66 5.66 -25.30
C HIS A 444 -11.25 4.26 -25.44
N ILE A 445 -12.06 4.10 -26.48
CA ILE A 445 -12.61 2.82 -26.97
C ILE A 445 -12.11 2.63 -28.40
N SER A 446 -11.93 1.37 -28.83
CA SER A 446 -11.43 1.10 -30.18
C SER A 446 -12.41 1.58 -31.26
N PRO A 447 -11.94 2.22 -32.35
CA PRO A 447 -12.79 2.56 -33.49
C PRO A 447 -13.05 1.35 -34.41
N SER A 448 -12.58 0.16 -34.04
CA SER A 448 -12.72 -1.07 -34.82
C SER A 448 -14.18 -1.40 -35.09
N ARG A 449 -14.47 -1.85 -36.32
CA ARG A 449 -15.81 -2.28 -36.75
C ARG A 449 -15.88 -3.78 -37.03
N ASN A 450 -14.86 -4.52 -36.60
CA ASN A 450 -14.71 -5.94 -36.93
C ASN A 450 -15.77 -6.81 -36.24
N THR A 451 -16.13 -6.46 -35.01
CA THR A 451 -17.09 -7.22 -34.20
C THR A 451 -18.37 -6.43 -34.06
N SER A 452 -19.43 -6.88 -34.74
CA SER A 452 -20.73 -6.20 -34.76
C SER A 452 -21.87 -7.14 -34.39
N LEU A 453 -22.83 -6.66 -33.59
CA LEU A 453 -24.08 -7.32 -33.29
C LEU A 453 -25.23 -6.68 -34.10
N HIS A 454 -26.03 -7.52 -34.75
CA HIS A 454 -27.27 -7.06 -35.41
C HIS A 454 -28.38 -6.96 -34.35
N LEU A 455 -28.76 -5.74 -34.00
CA LEU A 455 -29.58 -5.43 -32.83
C LEU A 455 -30.91 -6.19 -32.82
N SER A 456 -31.67 -6.17 -33.92
CA SER A 456 -32.98 -6.85 -33.99
C SER A 456 -32.88 -8.36 -33.84
N SER A 457 -31.80 -8.98 -34.33
CA SER A 457 -31.60 -10.43 -34.24
C SER A 457 -31.18 -10.83 -32.83
N TRP A 458 -30.34 -10.00 -32.21
CA TRP A 458 -29.86 -10.22 -30.86
C TRP A 458 -30.99 -10.04 -29.83
N LEU A 459 -31.77 -8.96 -29.93
CA LEU A 459 -32.95 -8.74 -29.09
C LEU A 459 -34.00 -9.85 -29.27
N SER A 460 -34.21 -10.34 -30.49
CA SER A 460 -35.13 -11.46 -30.71
C SER A 460 -34.64 -12.76 -30.06
N THR A 461 -33.32 -12.95 -29.93
CA THR A 461 -32.74 -14.15 -29.31
C THR A 461 -32.83 -14.09 -27.79
N ASN A 462 -32.77 -12.89 -27.22
CA ASN A 462 -32.79 -12.65 -25.78
C ASN A 462 -34.10 -12.03 -25.29
N ARG A 463 -35.20 -12.16 -26.04
CA ARG A 463 -36.45 -11.42 -25.79
C ARG A 463 -37.04 -11.59 -24.38
N ASP A 464 -36.83 -12.77 -23.80
CA ASP A 464 -37.36 -13.12 -22.47
C ASP A 464 -36.33 -12.87 -21.35
N ASP A 465 -35.16 -12.29 -21.68
CA ASP A 465 -34.10 -11.99 -20.72
C ASP A 465 -34.38 -10.67 -20.00
N PRO A 466 -34.44 -10.66 -18.65
CA PRO A 466 -34.71 -9.45 -17.88
C PRO A 466 -33.77 -8.28 -18.21
N ALA A 467 -32.50 -8.55 -18.51
CA ALA A 467 -31.51 -7.52 -18.83
C ALA A 467 -31.83 -6.76 -20.13
N THR A 468 -32.57 -7.39 -21.05
CA THR A 468 -32.94 -6.78 -22.34
C THR A 468 -34.33 -6.16 -22.37
N THR A 469 -35.03 -6.16 -21.23
CA THR A 469 -36.33 -5.49 -21.08
C THR A 469 -36.20 -4.00 -21.40
N ASP A 470 -37.01 -3.53 -22.34
CA ASP A 470 -36.98 -2.16 -22.86
C ASP A 470 -35.61 -1.66 -23.34
N PHE A 471 -34.71 -2.57 -23.75
CA PHE A 471 -33.35 -2.23 -24.16
C PHE A 471 -33.31 -1.18 -25.29
N LEU A 472 -34.08 -1.38 -26.36
CA LEU A 472 -34.08 -0.46 -27.51
C LEU A 472 -34.69 0.91 -27.15
N PRO A 473 -35.88 1.00 -26.50
CA PRO A 473 -36.38 2.27 -25.99
C PRO A 473 -35.37 3.01 -25.11
N LYS A 474 -34.77 2.33 -24.11
CA LYS A 474 -33.76 2.92 -23.22
C LYS A 474 -32.51 3.38 -23.97
N LEU A 475 -32.07 2.62 -24.97
CA LEU A 475 -30.91 2.99 -25.79
C LEU A 475 -31.20 4.23 -26.64
N GLN A 476 -32.37 4.29 -27.27
CA GLN A 476 -32.78 5.45 -28.06
C GLN A 476 -32.91 6.70 -27.18
N GLU A 477 -33.46 6.54 -25.98
CA GLU A 477 -33.56 7.59 -24.97
C GLU A 477 -32.19 8.13 -24.58
N HIS A 478 -31.26 7.25 -24.20
CA HIS A 478 -29.89 7.62 -23.86
C HIS A 478 -29.17 8.33 -25.01
N LEU A 479 -29.26 7.81 -26.24
CA LEU A 479 -28.61 8.40 -27.41
C LEU A 479 -29.22 9.75 -27.81
N LEU A 480 -30.55 9.90 -27.68
CA LEU A 480 -31.23 11.19 -27.92
C LEU A 480 -30.89 12.21 -26.84
N GLY A 481 -30.91 11.81 -25.57
CA GLY A 481 -30.51 12.65 -24.45
C GLY A 481 -29.09 13.17 -24.62
N ARG A 482 -28.17 12.35 -25.14
CA ARG A 482 -26.81 12.78 -25.45
C ARG A 482 -26.68 13.68 -26.67
N LEU A 483 -27.65 13.69 -27.58
CA LEU A 483 -27.69 14.68 -28.67
C LEU A 483 -28.14 16.05 -28.17
N THR A 484 -29.00 16.11 -27.14
CA THR A 484 -29.48 17.36 -26.54
C THR A 484 -28.55 17.86 -25.41
N HIS A 485 -28.00 16.93 -24.63
CA HIS A 485 -27.12 17.15 -23.48
C HIS A 485 -25.87 16.24 -23.61
N PRO A 486 -24.81 16.70 -24.30
CA PRO A 486 -23.64 15.86 -24.62
C PRO A 486 -22.91 15.25 -23.42
N GLU A 487 -23.01 15.88 -22.25
CA GLU A 487 -22.24 15.56 -21.05
C GLU A 487 -22.99 14.65 -20.05
N TRP A 488 -24.26 14.29 -20.31
CA TRP A 488 -25.10 13.61 -19.31
C TRP A 488 -26.01 12.52 -19.91
N SER A 489 -26.23 11.45 -19.14
CA SER A 489 -27.23 10.41 -19.40
C SER A 489 -28.52 10.78 -18.69
N GLY A 490 -29.57 11.08 -19.48
CA GLY A 490 -30.89 11.42 -18.95
C GLY A 490 -31.52 10.36 -18.05
N ASP A 491 -32.55 10.75 -17.31
CA ASP A 491 -33.32 9.89 -16.39
C ASP A 491 -34.18 8.82 -17.07
N GLY A 492 -34.23 8.84 -18.40
CA GLY A 492 -34.89 7.84 -19.21
C GLY A 492 -36.34 8.15 -19.60
N ASN A 493 -36.87 9.34 -19.28
CA ASN A 493 -38.28 9.69 -19.52
C ASN A 493 -38.51 11.05 -20.24
N GLU A 494 -37.48 11.58 -20.90
CA GLU A 494 -37.49 12.91 -21.51
C GLU A 494 -38.18 12.93 -22.89
N PHE A 495 -38.13 11.82 -23.63
CA PHE A 495 -38.56 11.77 -25.03
C PHE A 495 -39.81 10.92 -25.25
N THR A 496 -40.69 11.41 -26.12
CA THR A 496 -41.87 10.67 -26.57
C THR A 496 -41.48 9.53 -27.51
N ALA A 497 -42.34 8.51 -27.63
CA ALA A 497 -42.10 7.43 -28.59
C ALA A 497 -41.91 7.94 -30.03
N ALA A 498 -42.64 8.98 -30.44
CA ALA A 498 -42.51 9.59 -31.76
C ALA A 498 -41.16 10.26 -31.99
N GLU A 499 -40.53 10.79 -30.94
CA GLU A 499 -39.18 11.35 -30.98
C GLU A 499 -38.12 10.25 -31.02
N ARG A 500 -38.28 9.20 -30.21
CA ARG A 500 -37.43 7.99 -30.28
C ARG A 500 -37.39 7.36 -31.68
N PHE A 501 -38.53 7.30 -32.37
CA PHE A 501 -38.59 6.78 -33.75
C PHE A 501 -37.81 7.62 -34.78
N ARG A 502 -37.46 8.88 -34.48
CA ARG A 502 -36.65 9.72 -35.37
C ARG A 502 -35.15 9.42 -35.27
N LEU A 503 -34.72 8.65 -34.26
CA LEU A 503 -33.37 8.16 -34.13
C LEU A 503 -33.26 6.78 -34.79
N SER A 504 -32.44 6.67 -35.84
CA SER A 504 -32.18 5.41 -36.52
C SER A 504 -30.72 4.97 -36.36
N LEU A 505 -30.53 3.69 -36.04
CA LEU A 505 -29.21 3.05 -35.98
C LEU A 505 -28.83 2.56 -37.38
N LYS A 506 -27.72 3.05 -37.93
CA LYS A 506 -27.29 2.68 -39.27
C LYS A 506 -27.09 1.16 -39.37
N ASN A 507 -27.75 0.54 -40.36
CA ASN A 507 -27.74 -0.90 -40.61
C ASN A 507 -28.24 -1.78 -39.44
N HIS A 508 -28.92 -1.22 -38.43
CA HIS A 508 -29.33 -1.93 -37.22
C HIS A 508 -28.18 -2.67 -36.52
N ARG A 509 -26.98 -2.09 -36.53
CA ARG A 509 -25.76 -2.69 -35.95
C ARG A 509 -25.21 -1.84 -34.81
N MET A 510 -24.72 -2.54 -33.80
CA MET A 510 -23.84 -2.01 -32.76
C MET A 510 -22.52 -2.75 -32.80
N TYR A 511 -21.43 -2.04 -32.55
CA TYR A 511 -20.08 -2.61 -32.54
C TYR A 511 -19.65 -2.83 -31.09
N VAL A 512 -19.00 -3.96 -30.83
CA VAL A 512 -18.68 -4.43 -29.48
C VAL A 512 -17.18 -4.31 -29.26
N HIS A 513 -16.79 -3.82 -28.09
CA HIS A 513 -15.39 -3.62 -27.71
C HIS A 513 -15.02 -4.41 -26.47
N LYS A 514 -13.74 -4.76 -26.39
CA LYS A 514 -13.17 -5.49 -25.26
C LYS A 514 -12.86 -4.58 -24.07
N ILE A 515 -12.38 -3.36 -24.35
CA ILE A 515 -11.71 -2.52 -23.37
C ILE A 515 -12.22 -1.07 -23.49
N LEU A 516 -12.42 -0.45 -22.33
CA LEU A 516 -12.56 0.99 -22.14
C LEU A 516 -11.36 1.46 -21.31
N ARG A 517 -10.60 2.45 -21.81
CA ARG A 517 -9.57 3.14 -20.99
C ARG A 517 -10.12 4.48 -20.52
N VAL A 518 -10.00 4.79 -19.23
CA VAL A 518 -10.46 6.06 -18.63
C VAL A 518 -9.26 6.78 -18.00
N ASN A 519 -8.97 7.98 -18.47
CA ASN A 519 -7.98 8.89 -17.92
C ASN A 519 -8.63 9.80 -16.87
N TYR A 520 -7.98 9.95 -15.73
CA TYR A 520 -8.45 10.82 -14.66
C TYR A 520 -7.30 11.60 -14.04
N THR A 521 -7.63 12.74 -13.43
CA THR A 521 -6.69 13.50 -12.61
C THR A 521 -6.70 12.93 -11.19
N THR A 522 -5.52 12.63 -10.66
CA THR A 522 -5.36 12.14 -9.29
C THR A 522 -5.37 13.28 -8.27
N TYR A 523 -5.55 12.96 -6.99
CA TYR A 523 -5.55 13.93 -5.88
C TYR A 523 -4.32 14.87 -5.87
N ASP A 524 -3.17 14.39 -6.35
CA ASP A 524 -1.89 15.12 -6.41
C ASP A 524 -1.60 15.74 -7.79
N VAL A 525 -2.64 15.95 -8.61
CA VAL A 525 -2.57 16.63 -9.92
C VAL A 525 -1.73 15.85 -10.95
N ARG A 526 -1.62 14.53 -10.80
CA ARG A 526 -1.06 13.63 -11.81
C ARG A 526 -2.15 13.05 -12.71
N ARG A 527 -1.74 12.38 -13.79
CA ARG A 527 -2.65 11.65 -14.69
C ARG A 527 -2.61 10.16 -14.35
N GLY A 528 -3.76 9.62 -13.97
CA GLY A 528 -4.01 8.18 -13.85
C GLY A 528 -4.79 7.67 -15.04
N GLN A 529 -4.71 6.36 -15.30
CA GLN A 529 -5.50 5.68 -16.31
C GLN A 529 -5.93 4.30 -15.80
N ASP A 530 -7.22 4.02 -15.86
CA ASP A 530 -7.77 2.68 -15.63
C ASP A 530 -8.08 2.00 -16.96
N CYS A 531 -7.90 0.67 -16.99
CA CYS A 531 -8.26 -0.18 -18.12
C CYS A 531 -9.39 -1.12 -17.69
N LEU A 532 -10.57 -0.88 -18.21
CA LEU A 532 -11.81 -1.54 -17.81
C LEU A 532 -12.23 -2.56 -18.87
N ASN A 533 -12.76 -3.68 -18.43
CA ASN A 533 -13.25 -4.76 -19.28
C ASN A 533 -14.40 -5.49 -18.57
N PRO A 534 -15.54 -5.73 -19.24
CA PRO A 534 -16.66 -6.49 -18.70
C PRO A 534 -16.29 -7.80 -17.97
N ARG A 535 -15.18 -8.46 -18.36
CA ARG A 535 -14.80 -9.75 -17.78
C ARG A 535 -14.07 -9.69 -16.44
N THR A 536 -13.14 -8.76 -16.26
CA THR A 536 -12.18 -8.80 -15.13
C THR A 536 -12.21 -7.53 -14.29
N HIS A 537 -12.33 -6.36 -14.90
CA HIS A 537 -12.35 -5.05 -14.24
C HIS A 537 -13.58 -4.26 -14.72
N SER A 538 -14.77 -4.73 -14.36
CA SER A 538 -16.03 -4.18 -14.86
C SER A 538 -16.70 -3.17 -13.95
N ASP A 539 -16.29 -3.08 -12.69
CA ASP A 539 -16.91 -2.20 -11.71
C ASP A 539 -16.38 -0.76 -11.87
N ILE A 540 -17.29 0.20 -11.99
CA ILE A 540 -17.00 1.62 -12.22
C ILE A 540 -17.69 2.50 -11.17
N MET A 541 -17.16 3.71 -11.00
CA MET A 541 -17.80 4.77 -10.21
C MET A 541 -18.05 6.02 -11.06
N TYR A 542 -19.17 6.69 -10.78
CA TYR A 542 -19.59 7.95 -11.38
C TYR A 542 -20.28 8.82 -10.32
N LEU A 543 -20.55 10.09 -10.62
CA LEU A 543 -21.19 10.99 -9.65
C LEU A 543 -22.62 10.53 -9.36
N ALA A 544 -23.00 10.55 -8.08
CA ALA A 544 -24.39 10.37 -7.70
C ALA A 544 -25.22 11.59 -8.16
N PRO A 545 -26.52 11.42 -8.46
CA PRO A 545 -27.41 12.54 -8.74
C PRO A 545 -27.41 13.55 -7.58
N GLU A 546 -27.48 14.86 -7.88
CA GLU A 546 -27.43 15.93 -6.86
C GLU A 546 -28.51 15.81 -5.77
N GLU A 547 -29.62 15.12 -6.06
CA GLU A 547 -30.72 14.88 -5.12
C GLU A 547 -30.36 13.87 -4.01
N ASP A 548 -29.31 13.06 -4.19
CA ASP A 548 -28.83 12.09 -3.21
C ASP A 548 -27.61 12.62 -2.44
N ALA A 549 -27.87 13.49 -1.46
CA ALA A 549 -26.84 14.09 -0.62
C ALA A 549 -26.18 13.12 0.39
N SER A 550 -26.53 11.82 0.38
CA SER A 550 -26.05 10.87 1.39
C SER A 550 -24.66 10.31 1.08
N HIS A 551 -24.32 10.20 -0.21
CA HIS A 551 -23.06 9.61 -0.66
C HIS A 551 -22.70 10.11 -2.07
N PRO A 552 -21.47 10.59 -2.31
CA PRO A 552 -21.14 11.35 -3.54
C PRO A 552 -21.06 10.52 -4.83
N TYR A 553 -21.04 9.18 -4.74
CA TYR A 553 -20.75 8.33 -5.90
C TYR A 553 -21.78 7.23 -6.11
N SER A 554 -22.21 7.05 -7.35
CA SER A 554 -22.92 5.85 -7.76
C SER A 554 -21.97 4.83 -8.37
N TYR A 555 -22.38 3.56 -8.38
CA TYR A 555 -21.58 2.44 -8.88
C TYR A 555 -22.37 1.59 -9.84
N ALA A 556 -21.69 1.05 -10.84
CA ALA A 556 -22.28 0.09 -11.76
C ALA A 556 -21.24 -0.92 -12.24
N GLN A 557 -21.73 -2.07 -12.68
CA GLN A 557 -20.95 -3.09 -13.36
C GLN A 557 -21.15 -2.96 -14.87
N VAL A 558 -20.08 -2.74 -15.62
CA VAL A 558 -20.09 -2.70 -17.09
C VAL A 558 -20.27 -4.11 -17.65
N ILE A 559 -21.40 -4.36 -18.31
CA ILE A 559 -21.74 -5.64 -18.94
C ILE A 559 -21.47 -5.65 -20.45
N GLY A 560 -21.31 -4.47 -21.07
CA GLY A 560 -20.86 -4.34 -22.45
C GLY A 560 -20.37 -2.93 -22.79
N VAL A 561 -19.39 -2.86 -23.70
CA VAL A 561 -18.80 -1.62 -24.22
C VAL A 561 -19.11 -1.55 -25.71
N PHE A 562 -19.78 -0.48 -26.14
CA PHE A 562 -20.29 -0.39 -27.51
C PHE A 562 -20.02 0.96 -28.16
N HIS A 563 -20.01 0.96 -29.49
CA HIS A 563 -20.31 2.16 -30.26
C HIS A 563 -21.32 1.89 -31.38
N VAL A 564 -22.01 2.94 -31.81
CA VAL A 564 -23.03 2.90 -32.88
C VAL A 564 -22.90 4.10 -33.81
N ASP A 565 -23.29 3.91 -35.08
CA ASP A 565 -23.54 5.01 -36.02
C ASP A 565 -25.03 5.39 -35.94
N ILE A 566 -25.34 6.56 -35.39
CA ILE A 566 -26.71 7.07 -35.31
C ILE A 566 -27.01 8.06 -36.44
N VAL A 567 -28.25 8.08 -36.91
CA VAL A 567 -28.78 9.07 -37.86
C VAL A 567 -30.07 9.63 -37.27
N ASN A 568 -30.06 10.93 -36.97
CA ASN A 568 -31.24 11.66 -36.49
C ASN A 568 -31.99 12.26 -37.70
N THR A 569 -33.23 11.82 -37.91
CA THR A 569 -34.09 12.29 -39.00
C THR A 569 -35.07 13.37 -38.57
N ALA A 570 -34.85 14.03 -37.43
CA ALA A 570 -35.67 15.15 -36.99
C ALA A 570 -35.59 16.33 -37.99
N PRO A 571 -36.69 17.11 -38.17
CA PRO A 571 -36.69 18.27 -39.05
C PRO A 571 -35.58 19.27 -38.65
N GLY A 572 -34.65 19.56 -39.55
CA GLY A 572 -33.51 20.45 -39.30
C GLY A 572 -32.25 19.78 -38.73
N ALA A 573 -32.29 18.49 -38.40
CA ALA A 573 -31.11 17.74 -38.00
C ALA A 573 -30.22 17.38 -39.20
N ASN A 574 -28.91 17.23 -38.96
CA ASN A 574 -27.96 16.80 -39.97
C ASN A 574 -28.09 15.28 -40.20
N PRO A 575 -28.43 14.80 -41.41
CA PRO A 575 -28.60 13.36 -41.68
C PRO A 575 -27.28 12.59 -41.82
N VAL A 576 -26.14 13.21 -41.49
CA VAL A 576 -24.84 12.54 -41.50
C VAL A 576 -24.75 11.59 -40.30
N PRO A 577 -24.35 10.32 -40.52
CA PRO A 577 -24.12 9.38 -39.42
C PRO A 577 -23.10 9.91 -38.42
N GLN A 578 -23.48 9.96 -37.15
CA GLN A 578 -22.61 10.33 -36.03
C GLN A 578 -22.25 9.08 -35.23
N LEU A 579 -20.96 8.90 -34.94
CA LEU A 579 -20.48 7.84 -34.06
C LEU A 579 -20.77 8.23 -32.60
N MET A 580 -21.35 7.30 -31.83
CA MET A 580 -21.57 7.46 -30.40
C MET A 580 -21.16 6.21 -29.64
N GLU A 581 -20.39 6.40 -28.59
CA GLU A 581 -19.90 5.34 -27.69
C GLU A 581 -20.77 5.28 -26.44
N PHE A 582 -21.13 4.11 -25.96
CA PHE A 582 -21.95 3.97 -24.75
C PHE A 582 -21.62 2.68 -24.01
N LEU A 583 -21.85 2.68 -22.70
CA LEU A 583 -21.70 1.52 -21.83
C LEU A 583 -23.08 0.96 -21.52
N TRP A 584 -23.22 -0.36 -21.57
CA TRP A 584 -24.37 -1.05 -21.01
C TRP A 584 -23.98 -1.57 -19.63
N VAL A 585 -24.77 -1.25 -18.61
CA VAL A 585 -24.39 -1.45 -17.21
C VAL A 585 -25.51 -2.10 -16.39
N ARG A 586 -25.11 -2.84 -15.35
CA ARG A 586 -25.98 -3.30 -14.25
C ARG A 586 -25.67 -2.46 -13.01
N ARG A 587 -26.68 -1.82 -12.41
CA ARG A 587 -26.47 -0.83 -11.34
C ARG A 587 -26.43 -1.46 -9.95
N TYR A 588 -25.60 -0.89 -9.10
CA TYR A 588 -25.63 -1.12 -7.65
C TYR A 588 -26.49 -0.05 -6.98
N ARG A 589 -27.01 -0.37 -5.79
CA ARG A 589 -27.46 0.62 -4.81
C ARG A 589 -26.72 0.44 -3.49
N LEU A 590 -26.62 1.52 -2.73
CA LEU A 590 -26.18 1.45 -1.34
C LEU A 590 -27.21 0.69 -0.51
N ASP A 591 -26.73 -0.13 0.42
CA ASP A 591 -27.60 -0.79 1.39
C ASP A 591 -28.11 0.22 2.42
N PRO A 592 -29.41 0.56 2.42
CA PRO A 592 -29.96 1.59 3.31
C PRO A 592 -29.95 1.17 4.79
N THR A 593 -29.75 -0.13 5.08
CA THR A 593 -29.69 -0.65 6.45
C THR A 593 -28.29 -0.60 7.05
N TRP A 594 -27.26 -0.32 6.22
CA TRP A 594 -25.87 -0.33 6.62
C TRP A 594 -25.33 1.08 6.83
N ARG A 595 -24.85 1.34 8.05
CA ARG A 595 -24.17 2.61 8.37
C ARG A 595 -22.68 2.46 8.15
N ALA A 596 -22.17 3.09 7.09
CA ALA A 596 -20.77 3.12 6.70
C ALA A 596 -20.12 4.50 6.99
N GLY A 597 -18.83 4.63 6.68
CA GLY A 597 -18.10 5.90 6.74
C GLY A 597 -16.93 5.88 7.73
N PHE A 598 -16.16 6.96 7.73
CA PHE A 598 -14.96 7.12 8.55
C PHE A 598 -15.27 7.20 10.04
N LYS A 599 -16.37 7.84 10.45
CA LYS A 599 -16.76 7.90 11.88
C LYS A 599 -17.16 6.55 12.43
N ARG A 600 -17.74 5.69 11.59
CA ARG A 600 -18.16 4.32 11.96
C ARG A 600 -17.08 3.28 11.70
N LYS A 601 -16.04 3.63 10.94
CA LYS A 601 -14.92 2.75 10.54
C LYS A 601 -15.39 1.50 9.79
N HIS A 602 -16.40 1.68 8.95
CA HIS A 602 -16.98 0.64 8.11
C HIS A 602 -16.92 1.04 6.63
N LEU A 603 -16.62 0.07 5.77
CA LEU A 603 -16.71 0.26 4.32
C LEU A 603 -18.18 0.43 3.89
N TYR A 604 -18.40 1.17 2.80
CA TYR A 604 -19.73 1.28 2.20
C TYR A 604 -20.16 -0.07 1.64
N ARG A 605 -21.43 -0.43 1.88
CA ARG A 605 -22.01 -1.70 1.45
C ARG A 605 -23.00 -1.47 0.32
N LEU A 606 -22.87 -2.28 -0.72
CA LEU A 606 -23.68 -2.26 -1.93
C LEU A 606 -24.45 -3.57 -2.09
N GLU A 607 -25.57 -3.50 -2.79
CA GLU A 607 -26.27 -4.64 -3.37
C GLU A 607 -26.66 -4.31 -4.81
N PHE A 608 -26.85 -5.33 -5.64
CA PHE A 608 -27.41 -5.12 -6.97
C PHE A 608 -28.88 -4.73 -6.88
N LEU A 609 -29.33 -3.86 -7.79
CA LEU A 609 -30.77 -3.67 -8.00
C LEU A 609 -31.39 -4.98 -8.54
N PRO A 610 -32.56 -5.39 -8.02
CA PRO A 610 -33.25 -6.58 -8.51
C PRO A 610 -33.77 -6.35 -9.94
N ASP A 611 -33.87 -7.41 -10.73
CA ASP A 611 -34.35 -7.34 -12.12
C ASP A 611 -35.79 -6.82 -12.30
N SER A 612 -36.58 -6.85 -11.23
CA SER A 612 -37.89 -6.19 -11.12
C SER A 612 -37.81 -4.66 -11.07
N ASP A 613 -36.65 -4.09 -10.74
CA ASP A 613 -36.41 -2.66 -10.72
C ASP A 613 -36.13 -2.16 -12.15
N PRO A 614 -36.88 -1.18 -12.66
CA PRO A 614 -36.67 -0.67 -14.02
C PRO A 614 -35.28 -0.08 -14.23
N ASP A 615 -34.58 0.36 -13.17
CA ASP A 615 -33.26 0.98 -13.26
C ASP A 615 -32.10 -0.01 -13.08
N ALA A 616 -32.39 -1.30 -12.86
CA ALA A 616 -31.37 -2.33 -12.67
C ALA A 616 -30.39 -2.41 -13.86
N PHE A 617 -30.90 -2.21 -15.07
CA PHE A 617 -30.11 -2.17 -16.30
C PHE A 617 -30.34 -0.87 -17.06
N GLY A 618 -29.24 -0.26 -17.49
CA GLY A 618 -29.28 1.01 -18.20
C GLY A 618 -28.03 1.27 -19.03
N PHE A 619 -27.96 2.47 -19.57
CA PHE A 619 -26.83 2.94 -20.36
C PHE A 619 -26.12 4.10 -19.66
N LEU A 620 -24.81 4.18 -19.82
CA LEU A 620 -23.98 5.24 -19.27
C LEU A 620 -23.10 5.83 -20.36
N ASN A 621 -22.96 7.16 -20.36
CA ASN A 621 -21.97 7.85 -21.16
C ASN A 621 -20.57 7.51 -20.61
N PRO A 622 -19.61 7.05 -21.42
CA PRO A 622 -18.25 6.86 -20.96
C PRO A 622 -17.63 8.12 -20.33
N ASP A 623 -18.11 9.32 -20.70
CA ASP A 623 -17.67 10.60 -20.10
C ASP A 623 -18.13 10.83 -18.65
N GLU A 624 -19.13 10.08 -18.16
CA GLU A 624 -19.58 10.15 -16.76
C GLU A 624 -18.73 9.28 -15.83
N VAL A 625 -17.95 8.33 -16.39
CA VAL A 625 -17.13 7.43 -15.60
C VAL A 625 -15.95 8.18 -15.02
N ILE A 626 -15.89 8.30 -13.70
CA ILE A 626 -14.77 8.96 -13.03
C ILE A 626 -13.53 8.07 -13.12
N ARG A 627 -13.67 6.79 -12.76
CA ARG A 627 -12.62 5.76 -12.78
C ARG A 627 -13.19 4.37 -12.45
N GLY A 628 -12.35 3.34 -12.47
CA GLY A 628 -12.73 2.01 -11.98
C GLY A 628 -12.91 1.98 -10.46
N ALA A 629 -13.81 1.12 -9.97
CA ALA A 629 -14.08 0.93 -8.55
C ALA A 629 -13.64 -0.46 -8.07
N HIS A 630 -13.00 -0.55 -6.91
CA HIS A 630 -12.64 -1.84 -6.32
C HIS A 630 -13.78 -2.35 -5.42
N ILE A 631 -14.66 -3.18 -5.99
CA ILE A 631 -15.83 -3.73 -5.30
C ILE A 631 -15.55 -5.18 -4.86
N ILE A 632 -15.44 -5.40 -3.55
CA ILE A 632 -15.08 -6.71 -2.96
C ILE A 632 -16.35 -7.38 -2.41
N PRO A 633 -16.58 -8.67 -2.63
CA PRO A 633 -17.70 -9.36 -1.99
C PRO A 633 -17.69 -9.26 -0.46
N ALA A 634 -18.84 -9.00 0.15
CA ALA A 634 -19.01 -9.04 1.60
C ALA A 634 -19.24 -10.49 2.04
N PHE A 635 -18.15 -11.26 2.10
CA PHE A 635 -18.16 -12.72 2.24
C PHE A 635 -18.90 -13.25 3.48
N ALA A 636 -19.12 -12.43 4.51
CA ALA A 636 -19.85 -12.79 5.72
C ALA A 636 -21.33 -13.10 5.46
N TYR A 637 -21.90 -12.55 4.39
CA TYR A 637 -23.35 -12.57 4.14
C TYR A 637 -23.79 -13.59 3.08
N GLY A 638 -22.83 -14.29 2.46
CA GLY A 638 -23.10 -15.34 1.48
C GLY A 638 -23.63 -14.83 0.13
N THR A 639 -24.28 -15.73 -0.59
CA THR A 639 -24.78 -15.56 -1.96
C THR A 639 -26.30 -15.41 -1.97
N THR A 640 -26.84 -15.00 -3.12
CA THR A 640 -28.27 -14.90 -3.41
C THR A 640 -28.53 -15.25 -4.87
N GLU A 641 -29.69 -15.84 -5.12
CA GLU A 641 -30.21 -16.13 -6.46
C GLU A 641 -31.37 -15.19 -6.84
N ASP A 642 -31.84 -14.37 -5.90
CA ASP A 642 -33.13 -13.67 -5.97
C ASP A 642 -33.08 -12.35 -6.79
N VAL A 643 -31.89 -11.86 -7.10
CA VAL A 643 -31.69 -10.51 -7.64
C VAL A 643 -31.76 -10.45 -9.17
N LEU A 644 -31.57 -11.59 -9.84
CA LEU A 644 -31.60 -11.68 -11.31
C LEU A 644 -31.92 -13.11 -11.72
N ASP A 645 -32.70 -13.32 -12.78
CA ASP A 645 -32.91 -14.68 -13.29
C ASP A 645 -31.58 -15.42 -13.64
N SER A 646 -31.53 -16.71 -13.31
CA SER A 646 -30.37 -17.60 -13.50
C SER A 646 -29.87 -17.69 -14.94
N SER A 647 -30.74 -17.43 -15.92
CA SER A 647 -30.40 -17.52 -17.34
C SER A 647 -30.00 -16.19 -17.98
N SER A 648 -30.02 -15.09 -17.20
CA SER A 648 -29.84 -13.75 -17.73
C SER A 648 -28.41 -13.48 -18.21
N ILE A 649 -28.30 -12.88 -19.40
CA ILE A 649 -27.04 -12.39 -19.97
C ILE A 649 -26.46 -11.18 -19.22
N GLY A 650 -27.24 -10.55 -18.34
CA GLY A 650 -26.79 -9.45 -17.48
C GLY A 650 -25.88 -9.92 -16.33
N ARG A 651 -25.76 -11.23 -16.12
CA ARG A 651 -24.91 -11.84 -15.10
C ARG A 651 -23.53 -12.16 -15.64
N LEU A 652 -22.51 -11.50 -15.10
CA LEU A 652 -21.12 -11.76 -15.45
C LEU A 652 -20.51 -12.84 -14.55
N PRO A 653 -19.69 -13.76 -15.09
CA PRO A 653 -18.99 -14.75 -14.27
C PRO A 653 -18.09 -14.07 -13.22
N ARG A 654 -18.16 -14.53 -11.97
CA ARG A 654 -17.28 -14.09 -10.87
C ARG A 654 -16.71 -15.30 -10.14
N ASP A 655 -15.48 -15.15 -9.64
CA ASP A 655 -14.80 -16.20 -8.89
C ASP A 655 -15.60 -16.56 -7.62
N GLY A 656 -15.76 -17.86 -7.37
CA GLY A 656 -16.38 -18.38 -6.15
C GLY A 656 -17.90 -18.43 -6.13
N LEU A 657 -18.56 -18.08 -7.23
CA LEU A 657 -20.01 -18.19 -7.44
C LEU A 657 -20.33 -19.30 -8.46
N THR A 658 -21.52 -19.88 -8.38
CA THR A 658 -22.10 -20.66 -9.47
C THR A 658 -22.65 -19.72 -10.57
N GLU A 659 -23.08 -20.28 -11.72
CA GLU A 659 -23.55 -19.46 -12.86
C GLU A 659 -24.86 -18.70 -12.55
N ASP A 660 -25.58 -19.09 -11.50
CA ASP A 660 -26.88 -18.63 -11.06
C ASP A 660 -26.86 -17.83 -9.74
N GLU A 661 -25.69 -17.62 -9.15
CA GLU A 661 -25.52 -16.87 -7.89
C GLU A 661 -24.88 -15.49 -8.09
N ASP A 662 -25.30 -14.53 -7.27
CA ASP A 662 -24.62 -13.26 -7.02
C ASP A 662 -24.21 -13.24 -5.54
N TRP A 663 -23.22 -12.43 -5.16
CA TRP A 663 -23.02 -12.14 -3.74
C TRP A 663 -24.15 -11.26 -3.23
N ARG A 664 -24.63 -11.52 -2.01
CA ARG A 664 -25.73 -10.75 -1.42
C ARG A 664 -25.36 -9.29 -1.24
N TYR A 665 -24.15 -9.02 -0.76
CA TYR A 665 -23.63 -7.69 -0.56
C TYR A 665 -22.18 -7.58 -1.05
N TYR A 666 -21.76 -6.35 -1.32
CA TYR A 666 -20.40 -6.01 -1.71
C TYR A 666 -19.91 -4.81 -0.89
N HIS A 667 -18.62 -4.74 -0.60
CA HIS A 667 -17.98 -3.60 0.04
C HIS A 667 -17.21 -2.77 -0.99
N VAL A 668 -17.35 -1.45 -0.89
CA VAL A 668 -16.52 -0.50 -1.65
C VAL A 668 -15.17 -0.37 -0.95
N ASN A 669 -14.11 -0.85 -1.59
CA ASN A 669 -12.76 -0.71 -1.06
C ASN A 669 -12.14 0.63 -1.46
N PHE A 670 -12.49 1.69 -0.73
CA PHE A 670 -11.91 3.01 -0.94
C PHE A 670 -10.46 3.15 -0.44
N PHE A 671 -9.87 2.11 0.17
CA PHE A 671 -8.44 2.10 0.54
C PHE A 671 -7.53 1.55 -0.57
N VAL A 672 -8.09 1.13 -1.72
CA VAL A 672 -7.34 0.41 -2.76
C VAL A 672 -6.10 1.16 -3.27
N ASP A 673 -6.17 2.50 -3.32
CA ASP A 673 -5.05 3.39 -3.56
C ASP A 673 -5.31 4.77 -2.92
N CYS A 674 -4.26 5.59 -2.82
CA CYS A 674 -4.34 6.93 -2.23
C CYS A 674 -5.31 7.87 -2.97
N ASP A 675 -5.46 7.70 -4.29
CA ASP A 675 -6.39 8.53 -5.06
C ASP A 675 -7.84 8.21 -4.68
N MET A 676 -8.17 6.92 -4.60
CA MET A 676 -9.48 6.46 -4.19
C MET A 676 -9.75 6.91 -2.76
N TYR A 677 -8.82 6.76 -1.84
CA TYR A 677 -8.99 7.20 -0.45
C TYR A 677 -9.31 8.70 -0.36
N MET A 678 -8.56 9.54 -1.08
CA MET A 678 -8.76 10.99 -1.08
C MET A 678 -10.09 11.43 -1.70
N ARG A 679 -10.72 10.60 -2.55
CA ARG A 679 -12.07 10.87 -3.09
C ARG A 679 -13.18 10.77 -2.03
N TYR A 680 -12.96 10.00 -0.98
CA TYR A 680 -13.94 9.79 0.10
C TYR A 680 -13.62 10.65 1.32
N VAL A 681 -12.34 10.91 1.60
CA VAL A 681 -11.92 11.81 2.68
C VAL A 681 -12.00 13.28 2.28
N GLY A 682 -11.73 13.58 1.01
CA GLY A 682 -11.65 14.95 0.51
C GLY A 682 -10.27 15.59 0.66
N GLY A 683 -10.17 16.84 0.20
CA GLY A 683 -8.92 17.59 0.22
C GLY A 683 -7.93 17.24 -0.89
N GLY A 684 -8.34 16.43 -1.88
CA GLY A 684 -7.55 16.14 -3.07
C GLY A 684 -7.51 17.34 -4.02
N VAL A 685 -6.35 17.97 -4.18
CA VAL A 685 -6.17 19.19 -4.99
C VAL A 685 -6.51 18.96 -6.46
N GLY A 686 -6.21 17.79 -7.00
CA GLY A 686 -6.50 17.44 -8.39
C GLY A 686 -7.89 16.85 -8.64
N HIS A 687 -8.70 16.67 -7.59
CA HIS A 687 -10.09 16.22 -7.76
C HIS A 687 -10.99 17.40 -8.15
N TYR A 688 -11.98 17.13 -9.01
CA TYR A 688 -13.06 18.09 -9.27
C TYR A 688 -13.85 18.33 -7.97
N GLN A 689 -14.46 19.50 -7.79
CA GLN A 689 -15.23 19.83 -6.59
C GLN A 689 -16.43 18.89 -6.46
N VAL A 690 -16.28 17.84 -5.66
CA VAL A 690 -17.33 16.95 -5.23
C VAL A 690 -17.57 17.25 -3.75
N GLU A 691 -18.77 17.69 -3.40
CA GLU A 691 -19.14 17.89 -2.00
C GLU A 691 -19.22 16.52 -1.32
N ILE A 692 -18.35 16.31 -0.33
CA ILE A 692 -18.37 15.10 0.48
C ILE A 692 -19.32 15.38 1.65
N PRO A 693 -20.42 14.60 1.79
CA PRO A 693 -21.38 14.81 2.85
C PRO A 693 -20.72 14.76 4.24
N GLU A 694 -21.04 15.73 5.10
CA GLU A 694 -20.63 15.67 6.50
C GLU A 694 -21.38 14.52 7.19
N GLU A 695 -20.67 13.50 7.66
CA GLU A 695 -21.29 12.38 8.38
C GLU A 695 -22.00 12.90 9.66
N GLU A 696 -23.24 12.47 9.95
CA GLU A 696 -23.94 12.88 11.19
C GLU A 696 -23.18 12.43 12.46
N GLN A 697 -23.08 13.30 13.47
CA GLN A 697 -22.46 12.94 14.76
C GLN A 697 -23.33 11.91 15.50
N PRO A 698 -22.78 10.76 15.96
CA PRO A 698 -23.45 9.99 17.00
C PRO A 698 -23.56 10.82 18.29
N PRO A 699 -24.59 10.62 19.13
CA PRO A 699 -24.62 11.23 20.45
C PRO A 699 -23.38 10.79 21.22
N VAL A 700 -22.54 11.76 21.56
CA VAL A 700 -21.34 11.55 22.37
C VAL A 700 -21.79 11.04 23.73
N ALA A 701 -21.58 9.75 24.01
CA ALA A 701 -21.41 9.33 25.39
C ALA A 701 -20.09 9.96 25.83
N SER A 702 -20.16 10.91 26.76
CA SER A 702 -18.99 11.42 27.45
C SER A 702 -18.33 10.26 28.19
N GLU A 703 -17.40 9.57 27.54
CA GLU A 703 -16.31 8.95 28.26
C GLU A 703 -15.46 10.12 28.76
N GLU A 704 -15.76 10.53 30.00
CA GLU A 704 -14.87 11.37 30.77
C GLU A 704 -13.49 10.71 30.72
N ASP A 705 -12.49 11.47 30.28
CA ASP A 705 -11.09 11.13 30.44
C ASP A 705 -10.84 10.86 31.94
N GLU A 706 -10.92 9.60 32.38
CA GLU A 706 -10.37 9.16 33.66
C GLU A 706 -8.83 9.16 33.56
N ASP A 707 -8.25 10.35 33.47
CA ASP A 707 -6.86 10.60 33.87
C ASP A 707 -6.90 11.25 35.26
N GLU A 708 -7.35 10.49 36.25
CA GLU A 708 -7.25 10.89 37.66
C GLU A 708 -5.77 10.93 38.06
N GLY A 709 -5.32 12.15 38.32
CA GLY A 709 -3.95 12.46 38.69
C GLY A 709 -3.47 11.81 39.98
N ILE A 710 -2.20 11.45 39.98
CA ILE A 710 -1.39 11.38 41.19
C ILE A 710 -0.37 12.51 41.08
N ASP A 711 -0.78 13.70 41.50
CA ASP A 711 0.11 14.81 41.77
C ASP A 711 0.84 14.50 43.09
N SER A 712 2.10 14.09 42.99
CA SER A 712 3.00 14.02 44.14
C SER A 712 3.96 15.21 44.05
N PRO A 713 3.91 16.18 44.99
CA PRO A 713 4.73 17.37 44.91
C PRO A 713 6.20 17.01 45.11
N ILE A 714 7.02 17.35 44.10
CA ILE A 714 8.48 17.37 44.20
C ILE A 714 8.85 18.57 45.09
N PRO A 715 9.61 18.41 46.19
CA PRO A 715 10.00 19.56 47.00
C PRO A 715 11.06 20.39 46.25
N GLU A 716 10.74 21.66 46.01
CA GLU A 716 11.70 22.68 45.60
C GLU A 716 12.76 22.88 46.69
N SER A 717 14.03 22.98 46.28
CA SER A 717 15.06 23.69 47.06
C SER A 717 16.01 24.45 46.12
N PRO A 718 16.54 25.61 46.57
CA PRO A 718 16.77 26.79 45.73
C PRO A 718 18.18 26.86 45.10
N PRO A 719 18.46 27.89 44.26
CA PRO A 719 19.65 27.94 43.43
C PRO A 719 20.86 28.51 44.16
N THR A 720 22.04 27.93 43.93
CA THR A 720 23.32 28.60 44.19
C THR A 720 24.35 28.22 43.13
N ALA A 721 24.92 29.23 42.48
CA ALA A 721 26.17 29.17 41.73
C ALA A 721 27.15 30.19 42.37
N PRO A 722 28.43 30.28 41.95
CA PRO A 722 29.39 29.27 41.52
C PRO A 722 30.66 29.29 42.42
N GLY A 723 31.53 28.28 42.38
CA GLY A 723 32.79 28.36 43.12
C GLY A 723 33.76 27.18 42.99
N ASN A 724 34.77 27.40 42.15
CA ASN A 724 36.16 26.92 42.23
C ASN A 724 36.51 25.43 42.04
N ALA A 725 37.52 25.30 41.18
CA ALA A 725 38.21 24.09 40.77
C ALA A 725 39.33 23.68 41.74
N GLU A 726 39.75 22.42 41.54
CA GLU A 726 41.00 21.74 41.96
C GLU A 726 41.03 21.02 43.33
N PRO A 727 41.93 20.03 43.52
CA PRO A 727 42.25 18.90 42.64
C PRO A 727 42.24 17.53 43.38
N LEU A 728 42.33 16.45 42.61
CA LEU A 728 42.46 15.04 43.03
C LEU A 728 43.57 14.81 44.07
N PRO A 729 43.43 13.79 44.95
CA PRO A 729 44.59 13.13 45.54
C PRO A 729 44.88 11.77 44.88
N ASP A 730 46.18 11.53 44.73
CA ASP A 730 46.83 10.33 44.24
C ASP A 730 46.66 9.10 45.16
N ARG A 731 46.91 7.93 44.53
CA ARG A 731 46.84 6.53 45.00
C ARG A 731 47.42 6.23 46.39
N PRO A 732 47.18 4.99 46.89
CA PRO A 732 48.31 4.05 46.82
C PRO A 732 47.97 2.65 46.28
N ARG A 733 49.00 2.08 45.64
CA ARG A 733 49.22 0.64 45.38
C ARG A 733 49.06 -0.17 46.68
N SER A 734 48.44 -1.35 46.60
CA SER A 734 48.83 -2.49 47.43
C SER A 734 48.77 -3.79 46.63
N GLN A 735 49.66 -4.70 47.01
CA GLN A 735 50.00 -5.97 46.37
C GLN A 735 49.16 -7.12 46.93
N ASN A 736 48.95 -8.13 46.09
CA ASN A 736 48.76 -9.57 46.33
C ASN A 736 48.02 -10.08 47.59
N SER A 737 47.02 -10.94 47.38
CA SER A 737 47.13 -12.36 47.80
C SER A 737 46.01 -13.24 47.20
N ASP A 738 46.41 -14.48 46.88
CA ASP A 738 45.56 -15.61 46.49
C ASP A 738 44.47 -15.93 47.52
N LYS A 739 43.26 -16.30 47.05
CA LYS A 739 42.74 -17.68 47.14
C LYS A 739 41.23 -17.79 46.83
N SER A 740 40.93 -18.95 46.25
CA SER A 740 39.70 -19.75 46.33
C SER A 740 38.47 -19.37 45.49
N ARG A 741 38.18 -20.35 44.62
CA ARG A 741 36.93 -20.68 43.93
C ARG A 741 35.70 -20.53 44.83
N SER A 742 34.65 -19.92 44.28
CA SER A 742 33.27 -20.30 44.54
C SER A 742 32.44 -20.06 43.27
N ASP A 743 31.96 -21.17 42.70
CA ASP A 743 30.85 -21.17 41.75
C ASP A 743 29.64 -20.53 42.43
N SER A 744 29.08 -19.49 41.81
CA SER A 744 27.70 -19.09 42.08
C SER A 744 27.05 -18.62 40.79
N SER A 745 26.25 -19.53 40.27
CA SER A 745 25.20 -19.31 39.29
C SER A 745 24.25 -18.21 39.75
N SER A 746 24.10 -17.14 38.97
CA SER A 746 22.92 -16.28 39.02
C SER A 746 22.19 -16.35 37.68
N SER A 747 21.17 -17.21 37.70
CA SER A 747 20.07 -17.27 36.76
C SER A 747 19.32 -15.94 36.72
N SER A 748 19.41 -15.23 35.60
CA SER A 748 18.37 -14.29 35.18
C SER A 748 17.69 -14.90 33.95
N ALA A 749 16.63 -15.66 34.22
CA ALA A 749 15.69 -16.12 33.22
C ALA A 749 14.75 -14.95 32.89
N GLY A 750 15.12 -14.15 31.90
CA GLY A 750 14.20 -13.33 31.12
C GLY A 750 14.20 -13.90 29.71
N SER A 751 13.13 -14.60 29.34
CA SER A 751 12.95 -15.11 27.97
C SER A 751 12.62 -13.94 27.04
N ASP A 752 13.63 -13.16 26.68
CA ASP A 752 13.50 -12.19 25.60
C ASP A 752 13.39 -12.95 24.28
N SER A 753 12.21 -12.83 23.69
CA SER A 753 11.91 -13.20 22.30
C SER A 753 12.91 -12.49 21.41
N SER A 754 13.95 -13.23 21.02
CA SER A 754 14.86 -12.84 19.96
C SER A 754 14.04 -12.67 18.68
N ASP A 755 13.74 -11.43 18.31
CA ASP A 755 13.61 -11.03 16.91
C ASP A 755 15.00 -11.12 16.28
N SER A 756 15.48 -12.36 16.18
CA SER A 756 16.60 -12.72 15.34
C SER A 756 16.01 -12.75 13.93
N GLU A 757 16.15 -11.63 13.24
CA GLU A 757 16.22 -11.61 11.78
C GLU A 757 17.43 -12.47 11.39
N GLY A 758 17.18 -13.77 11.33
CA GLY A 758 18.02 -14.72 10.63
C GLY A 758 17.67 -14.59 9.16
N ASP A 759 18.64 -14.12 8.41
CA ASP A 759 18.83 -14.34 6.98
C ASP A 759 18.69 -15.85 6.69
N ASP A 760 17.44 -16.32 6.54
CA ASP A 760 17.14 -17.63 5.98
C ASP A 760 17.06 -17.44 4.47
N SER A 761 18.24 -17.30 3.86
CA SER A 761 18.46 -17.46 2.41
C SER A 761 18.19 -18.92 2.04
N GLU A 762 16.92 -19.32 1.94
CA GLU A 762 16.53 -20.57 1.30
C GLU A 762 16.29 -20.32 -0.19
N GLU A 763 17.25 -20.83 -0.97
CA GLU A 763 17.27 -21.07 -2.41
C GLU A 763 15.98 -20.74 -3.18
N ASP A 764 16.03 -19.62 -3.90
CA ASP A 764 15.06 -19.21 -4.90
C ASP A 764 14.98 -20.25 -6.03
N LYS A 765 13.87 -20.99 -6.06
CA LYS A 765 13.41 -21.69 -7.27
C LYS A 765 12.29 -20.90 -7.93
N GLU A 766 12.66 -20.40 -9.11
CA GLU A 766 11.89 -20.12 -10.32
C GLU A 766 10.50 -19.48 -10.12
N ASP A 767 10.43 -18.19 -10.44
CA ASP A 767 9.24 -17.56 -10.99
C ASP A 767 8.97 -18.18 -12.37
N SER A 768 7.99 -19.06 -12.43
CA SER A 768 7.17 -19.20 -13.63
C SER A 768 5.77 -18.68 -13.27
N ASP A 769 5.68 -17.38 -13.03
CA ASP A 769 4.39 -16.74 -13.23
C ASP A 769 4.06 -16.99 -14.71
N LEU A 770 2.98 -17.75 -14.94
CA LEU A 770 2.30 -17.74 -16.22
C LEU A 770 1.78 -16.33 -16.38
N ASP A 771 2.67 -15.46 -16.87
CA ASP A 771 2.36 -14.14 -17.37
C ASP A 771 1.35 -14.34 -18.49
N LEU A 772 0.06 -14.28 -18.12
CA LEU A 772 -1.01 -14.07 -19.08
C LEU A 772 -0.69 -12.72 -19.67
N GLY A 773 -0.07 -12.75 -20.85
CA GLY A 773 0.44 -11.57 -21.52
C GLY A 773 -0.61 -10.44 -21.59
N PRO A 774 -0.14 -9.20 -21.77
CA PRO A 774 -0.88 -7.96 -21.52
C PRO A 774 -2.34 -8.06 -21.97
N GLU A 775 -3.24 -8.14 -20.99
CA GLU A 775 -4.67 -8.32 -21.24
C GLU A 775 -5.28 -7.12 -22.00
N ASP A 776 -4.53 -6.02 -22.10
CA ASP A 776 -4.85 -4.72 -22.65
C ASP A 776 -4.28 -4.44 -24.06
N GLY A 777 -3.60 -5.42 -24.68
CA GLY A 777 -3.05 -5.27 -26.03
C GLY A 777 -1.79 -4.39 -26.13
N ASP A 778 -1.25 -3.92 -25.00
CA ASP A 778 0.04 -3.23 -24.95
C ASP A 778 1.17 -4.26 -24.93
N GLY A 779 1.78 -4.56 -26.07
CA GLY A 779 2.86 -5.57 -26.12
C GLY A 779 4.02 -5.21 -25.18
N CYS A 780 4.19 -5.91 -24.06
CA CYS A 780 5.31 -5.84 -23.09
C CYS A 780 5.96 -4.44 -22.99
N LEU A 781 5.14 -3.44 -22.71
CA LEU A 781 5.56 -2.05 -22.58
C LEU A 781 5.16 -1.54 -21.20
N GLU A 782 5.86 -2.04 -20.18
CA GLU A 782 6.18 -1.45 -18.86
C GLU A 782 6.42 -2.58 -17.85
N GLU A 783 7.40 -3.45 -18.13
CA GLU A 783 8.05 -4.17 -17.03
C GLU A 783 8.81 -3.14 -16.18
N GLU A 784 8.39 -3.02 -14.92
CA GLU A 784 9.20 -2.52 -13.80
C GLU A 784 9.79 -1.11 -13.95
N VAL A 785 9.01 -0.13 -14.42
CA VAL A 785 9.24 1.28 -14.06
C VAL A 785 8.05 1.75 -13.24
N GLU A 786 7.96 1.23 -12.03
CA GLU A 786 7.20 1.87 -10.96
C GLU A 786 7.80 3.28 -10.78
N GLU A 787 7.10 4.29 -11.30
CA GLU A 787 7.33 5.74 -11.15
C GLU A 787 8.71 6.14 -10.60
N GLY A 788 9.75 5.86 -11.36
CA GLY A 788 11.08 6.42 -11.16
C GLY A 788 11.19 7.70 -11.97
N TYR A 789 11.32 8.83 -11.28
CA TYR A 789 11.68 10.16 -11.76
C TYR A 789 12.24 10.22 -13.19
N ALA A 790 11.69 11.15 -13.99
CA ALA A 790 12.29 11.56 -15.25
C ALA A 790 13.79 11.87 -15.05
N PRO A 791 14.68 11.45 -15.96
CA PRO A 791 16.05 11.93 -15.94
C PRO A 791 16.03 13.44 -16.19
N LEU A 792 16.73 14.17 -15.31
CA LEU A 792 17.08 15.58 -15.48
C LEU A 792 17.61 15.90 -16.88
#